data_AF-A0A4P5W204-F1
#
_entry.id   AF-A0A4P5W204-F1
#
_cell.length_a   1.000
_cell.length_b   1.000
_cell.length_c   1.000
_cell.angle_alpha   90.00
_cell.angle_beta   90.00
_cell.angle_gamma   90.00
#
_symmetry.space_group_name_H-M   'P 1'
#
loop_
_entity.id
_entity.type
_entity.pdbx_description
1 polymer ?
#
loop_
_entity_poly.entity_id
_entity_poly.type
_entity_poly.pdbx_seq_one_letter_code
_entity_poly.pdbx_strand_id
1 'polypeptide(L)'
;MLIFLAVGCLINEAVYLERLDALTDHDGDGYVKEDDCDDTDSGVFPGAAELCDGVDEDCDGLTDNAPSDAPIWFVDLDGDGHGDADDSGILGCSRPNEASGTADDCDDARADSYPGAAEVPYDRVDQDCSGADLTDVDGDGYAGKEAAGSDCDDLDVAINPEAIDEPYDGVDQDCSGADLTDVDADGYDASGVGGDDCADDDAQVHPGAVETWENGATDNDCDGDLGSATLSYGSEVWVGPVEGAQAGRRLSTLGDIDGDGLPEFLVGAPYDDTWAEYGGAVMVLGDDGAGNLITKARGEGRDEFAFFGSDLAGGTDADGDGVVDYLLSSTAVGDAAGRTWLLPGGALAAEGVIDAEADALLSVDGDAPGSYSGSLVSLLGDVDGDGITDVGIGAPLFSSAEFAGVGSVAIVSSTERGALTFGDCAAVLTGPYADAGAGSRIFGMGDLDADGLDDFVVGLAYGDIAYVVAGGLSSGGVADIARVRVTGDGSATVVDSWPAGDIDGDGASDLAIIEDSRQVRLYTGILSSSSKGVADWTSSVDAVQYTYQVGSPGDLDGDGRDELLVPSIYLPSLGAPVAGLFFGSDWSYRGEFNLADAPLTAVSTRAGASGYRFITPGDVDGDGADDLVLGAYSDSAGGADAGAVAMIPLPR
;
A
#
# COMPACT_ATOMS: atom_id res chain seq x y z
N MET A 1 77.46 -36.43 69.16
CA MET A 1 78.64 -36.29 68.29
C MET A 1 78.58 -34.85 67.79
N LEU A 2 79.34 -33.83 68.21
CA LEU A 2 80.54 -33.54 69.02
C LEU A 2 80.13 -32.30 69.88
N ILE A 3 80.42 -32.08 71.17
CA ILE A 3 81.66 -32.03 72.00
C ILE A 3 82.79 -31.19 71.41
N PHE A 4 83.02 -30.00 71.98
CA PHE A 4 84.34 -29.48 72.38
C PHE A 4 84.13 -28.65 73.66
N LEU A 5 84.59 -29.12 74.84
CA LEU A 5 85.94 -28.95 75.44
C LEU A 5 86.30 -27.46 75.68
N ALA A 6 86.90 -27.03 76.79
CA ALA A 6 87.28 -27.64 78.06
C ALA A 6 87.90 -26.54 78.95
N VAL A 7 87.51 -26.54 80.23
CA VAL A 7 88.37 -26.54 81.44
C VAL A 7 89.55 -25.55 81.56
N GLY A 8 89.52 -24.79 82.68
CA GLY A 8 90.68 -24.34 83.46
C GLY A 8 90.91 -22.82 83.39
N CYS A 9 91.25 -22.08 84.44
CA CYS A 9 91.80 -22.40 85.76
C CYS A 9 91.87 -21.11 86.61
N LEU A 10 92.01 -21.29 87.93
CA LEU A 10 92.62 -20.37 88.93
C LEU A 10 91.75 -19.38 89.75
N ILE A 11 91.46 -19.82 90.99
CA ILE A 11 91.67 -19.17 92.30
C ILE A 11 91.28 -17.69 92.55
N ASN A 12 90.20 -17.55 93.33
CA ASN A 12 90.13 -16.99 94.70
C ASN A 12 90.13 -15.46 94.90
N GLU A 13 88.93 -14.85 94.94
CA GLU A 13 88.68 -13.52 95.56
C GLU A 13 87.19 -13.33 95.92
N ALA A 14 86.66 -14.13 96.85
CA ALA A 14 85.24 -14.09 97.27
C ALA A 14 84.90 -12.93 98.24
N VAL A 15 85.46 -11.73 98.06
CA VAL A 15 85.15 -10.54 98.89
C VAL A 15 84.92 -9.26 98.05
N TYR A 16 84.69 -9.36 96.73
CA TYR A 16 84.45 -8.19 95.86
C TYR A 16 83.25 -8.31 94.91
N LEU A 17 82.22 -9.13 95.22
CA LEU A 17 81.10 -9.40 94.30
C LEU A 17 79.69 -9.18 94.90
N GLU A 18 79.51 -8.24 95.83
CA GLU A 18 78.16 -7.73 96.18
C GLU A 18 78.03 -6.21 95.96
N ARG A 19 78.88 -5.64 95.09
CA ARG A 19 78.85 -4.21 94.71
C ARG A 19 79.01 -3.93 93.22
N LEU A 20 78.97 -4.96 92.36
CA LEU A 20 79.04 -4.79 90.89
C LEU A 20 77.67 -4.87 90.19
N ASP A 21 76.67 -5.59 90.75
CA ASP A 21 75.35 -5.71 90.12
C ASP A 21 74.49 -4.44 90.23
N ALA A 22 74.87 -3.46 91.06
CA ALA A 22 74.13 -2.22 91.25
C ALA A 22 74.61 -1.05 90.35
N LEU A 23 75.67 -1.29 89.55
CA LEU A 23 76.23 -0.30 88.62
C LEU A 23 76.27 -0.82 87.17
N THR A 24 75.60 -1.93 86.90
CA THR A 24 75.60 -2.56 85.59
C THR A 24 74.25 -2.27 84.94
N ASP A 25 74.31 -1.55 83.82
CA ASP A 25 73.24 -1.35 82.84
C ASP A 25 73.11 -2.64 82.02
N HIS A 26 71.99 -3.35 82.16
CA HIS A 26 71.81 -4.69 81.61
C HIS A 26 71.14 -4.72 80.23
N ASP A 27 70.33 -3.72 79.87
CA ASP A 27 69.64 -3.60 78.59
C ASP A 27 70.25 -2.55 77.65
N GLY A 28 71.12 -1.68 78.17
CA GLY A 28 71.95 -0.75 77.41
C GLY A 28 71.29 0.59 77.11
N ASP A 29 70.27 1.01 77.86
CA ASP A 29 69.60 2.31 77.69
C ASP A 29 70.35 3.50 78.33
N GLY A 30 71.38 3.21 79.14
CA GLY A 30 72.22 4.18 79.82
C GLY A 30 71.85 4.47 81.26
N TYR A 31 70.83 3.81 81.82
CA TYR A 31 70.48 3.82 83.23
C TYR A 31 70.94 2.53 83.90
N VAL A 32 71.05 2.57 85.22
CA VAL A 32 71.42 1.39 86.01
C VAL A 32 70.24 1.04 86.89
N LYS A 33 70.09 -0.23 87.25
CA LYS A 33 69.10 -0.77 88.20
C LYS A 33 68.66 0.07 89.41
N GLU A 34 69.50 0.98 89.91
CA GLU A 34 69.13 1.86 91.03
C GLU A 34 68.17 2.99 90.60
N ASP A 35 68.27 3.42 89.34
CA ASP A 35 67.47 4.49 88.72
C ASP A 35 66.45 3.94 87.70
N ASP A 36 66.64 2.71 87.21
CA ASP A 36 65.75 2.03 86.26
C ASP A 36 64.85 0.99 86.95
N CYS A 37 63.54 1.15 86.77
CA CYS A 37 62.52 0.30 87.37
C CYS A 37 62.39 -1.08 86.71
N ASP A 38 62.86 -1.26 85.47
CA ASP A 38 63.08 -2.56 84.81
C ASP A 38 64.36 -2.58 83.96
N ASP A 39 65.50 -2.75 84.65
CA ASP A 39 66.87 -2.94 84.12
C ASP A 39 67.03 -4.23 83.26
N THR A 40 65.98 -4.70 82.60
CA THR A 40 66.03 -5.72 81.57
C THR A 40 65.32 -5.32 80.28
N ASP A 41 64.68 -4.14 80.24
CA ASP A 41 63.95 -3.61 79.10
C ASP A 41 64.37 -2.18 78.77
N SER A 42 65.12 -2.01 77.67
CA SER A 42 65.58 -0.71 77.17
C SER A 42 64.48 0.30 76.80
N GLY A 43 63.21 -0.12 76.83
CA GLY A 43 62.04 0.76 76.68
C GLY A 43 61.58 1.41 77.98
N VAL A 44 62.06 0.93 79.13
CA VAL A 44 61.67 1.37 80.48
C VAL A 44 62.86 2.07 81.12
N PHE A 45 62.81 3.39 81.20
CA PHE A 45 63.87 4.19 81.81
C PHE A 45 63.39 5.58 82.24
N PRO A 46 64.07 6.24 83.19
CA PRO A 46 63.75 7.61 83.59
C PRO A 46 63.55 8.59 82.42
N GLY A 47 62.31 9.04 82.23
CA GLY A 47 61.91 9.97 81.18
C GLY A 47 61.64 9.34 79.81
N ALA A 48 61.41 8.03 79.72
CA ALA A 48 60.80 7.39 78.56
C ALA A 48 59.39 7.96 78.29
N ALA A 49 58.83 7.68 77.12
CA ALA A 49 57.45 8.09 76.81
C ALA A 49 56.51 6.95 77.19
N GLU A 50 55.50 7.25 77.99
CA GLU A 50 54.48 6.28 78.36
C GLU A 50 53.75 5.72 77.13
N LEU A 51 53.39 4.44 77.17
CA LEU A 51 52.50 3.76 76.23
C LEU A 51 51.27 3.22 76.95
N CYS A 52 50.17 2.99 76.23
CA CYS A 52 48.96 2.39 76.79
C CYS A 52 49.08 0.86 76.95
N ASP A 53 50.09 0.39 77.69
CA ASP A 53 50.35 -1.05 77.89
C ASP A 53 50.37 -1.49 79.37
N GLY A 54 50.22 -0.53 80.30
CA GLY A 54 50.20 -0.78 81.73
C GLY A 54 51.57 -0.94 82.36
N VAL A 55 52.64 -0.58 81.65
CA VAL A 55 54.02 -0.44 82.17
C VAL A 55 54.28 1.02 82.56
N ASP A 56 55.15 1.24 83.55
CA ASP A 56 55.61 2.58 83.96
C ASP A 56 56.95 2.80 83.27
N GLU A 57 56.94 3.24 82.01
CA GLU A 57 58.16 3.34 81.21
C GLU A 57 59.07 4.44 81.72
N ASP A 58 58.53 5.55 82.22
CA ASP A 58 59.34 6.69 82.66
C ASP A 58 59.83 6.59 84.13
N CYS A 59 59.44 5.51 84.82
CA CYS A 59 59.78 5.17 86.19
C CYS A 59 59.42 6.26 87.22
N ASP A 60 58.42 7.09 86.96
CA ASP A 60 57.95 8.13 87.88
C ASP A 60 56.93 7.62 88.93
N GLY A 61 56.45 6.37 88.75
CA GLY A 61 55.48 5.71 89.60
C GLY A 61 54.02 5.88 89.15
N LEU A 62 53.77 6.45 87.97
CA LEU A 62 52.45 6.69 87.39
C LEU A 62 52.34 6.08 85.99
N THR A 63 51.82 4.86 85.93
CA THR A 63 51.50 4.14 84.69
C THR A 63 50.51 4.91 83.80
N ASP A 64 50.80 5.00 82.50
CA ASP A 64 49.95 5.52 81.43
C ASP A 64 49.48 6.98 81.65
N ASN A 65 50.27 7.82 82.34
CA ASN A 65 49.83 9.15 82.81
C ASN A 65 49.78 10.25 81.72
N ALA A 66 50.45 10.03 80.58
CA ALA A 66 50.42 10.86 79.38
C ALA A 66 50.89 10.05 78.15
N PRO A 67 50.19 8.94 77.82
CA PRO A 67 50.68 7.97 76.88
C PRO A 67 50.71 8.55 75.47
N SER A 68 51.80 8.29 74.76
CA SER A 68 52.04 8.83 73.43
C SER A 68 51.20 8.16 72.33
N ASP A 69 50.63 6.99 72.61
CA ASP A 69 49.79 6.18 71.74
C ASP A 69 48.32 6.13 72.19
N ALA A 70 47.90 6.99 73.13
CA ALA A 70 46.53 6.98 73.61
C ALA A 70 45.52 7.29 72.48
N PRO A 71 44.50 6.44 72.27
CA PRO A 71 43.45 6.70 71.30
C PRO A 71 42.59 7.89 71.74
N ILE A 72 41.95 8.52 70.76
CA ILE A 72 40.93 9.55 70.98
C ILE A 72 39.57 8.86 71.00
N TRP A 73 38.74 9.21 71.97
CA TRP A 73 37.37 8.73 72.11
C TRP A 73 36.38 9.89 71.99
N PHE A 74 35.30 9.69 71.26
CA PHE A 74 34.25 10.68 70.99
C PHE A 74 32.97 10.29 71.71
N VAL A 75 32.15 11.22 72.18
CA VAL A 75 30.86 10.89 72.82
C VAL A 75 29.97 10.07 71.87
N ASP A 76 29.31 9.03 72.41
CA ASP A 76 28.40 8.09 71.73
C ASP A 76 27.13 8.04 72.59
N LEU A 77 26.23 8.99 72.38
CA LEU A 77 25.11 9.28 73.28
C LEU A 77 23.95 8.29 73.12
N ASP A 78 23.73 7.75 71.93
CA ASP A 78 22.68 6.77 71.66
C ASP A 78 23.12 5.30 71.72
N GLY A 79 24.43 5.04 71.73
CA GLY A 79 25.01 3.71 71.91
C GLY A 79 25.06 2.85 70.65
N ASP A 80 25.00 3.43 69.45
CA ASP A 80 25.11 2.69 68.18
C ASP A 80 26.56 2.31 67.81
N GLY A 81 27.53 2.93 68.46
CA GLY A 81 28.95 2.68 68.27
C GLY A 81 29.65 3.64 67.30
N HIS A 82 28.98 4.67 66.82
CA HIS A 82 29.54 5.85 66.19
C HIS A 82 29.58 6.99 67.23
N GLY A 83 30.36 8.04 66.97
CA GLY A 83 30.50 9.13 67.91
C GLY A 83 30.30 10.47 67.23
N ASP A 84 29.83 11.44 68.01
CA ASP A 84 29.49 12.80 67.56
C ASP A 84 30.61 13.40 66.70
N ALA A 85 30.30 13.67 65.43
CA ALA A 85 31.24 14.25 64.47
C ALA A 85 31.71 15.67 64.86
N ASP A 86 30.95 16.39 65.70
CA ASP A 86 31.31 17.71 66.23
C ASP A 86 32.12 17.65 67.54
N ASP A 87 32.27 16.47 68.15
CA ASP A 87 33.07 16.30 69.36
C ASP A 87 34.58 16.35 69.05
N SER A 88 35.31 17.10 69.87
CA SER A 88 36.77 17.18 69.79
C SER A 88 37.48 15.95 70.37
N GLY A 89 36.72 15.09 71.06
CA GLY A 89 37.17 13.85 71.65
C GLY A 89 38.06 14.02 72.88
N ILE A 90 38.27 12.91 73.59
CA ILE A 90 39.07 12.81 74.80
C ILE A 90 40.13 11.73 74.60
N LEU A 91 41.39 12.08 74.86
CA LEU A 91 42.53 11.16 74.76
C LEU A 91 42.61 10.26 76.01
N GLY A 92 42.74 8.94 75.84
CA GLY A 92 42.95 8.02 76.96
C GLY A 92 43.05 6.55 76.59
N CYS A 93 43.79 5.76 77.38
CA CYS A 93 44.02 4.33 77.11
C CYS A 93 42.78 3.45 77.22
N SER A 94 41.82 3.84 78.06
CA SER A 94 40.56 3.11 78.23
C SER A 94 39.40 3.90 77.64
N ARG A 95 38.58 3.23 76.82
CA ARG A 95 37.29 3.75 76.31
C ARG A 95 36.46 4.30 77.48
N PRO A 96 36.17 5.62 77.53
CA PRO A 96 35.20 6.18 78.46
C PRO A 96 33.83 5.50 78.30
N ASN A 97 32.99 5.55 79.33
CA ASN A 97 31.61 5.10 79.17
C ASN A 97 30.91 5.99 78.13
N GLU A 98 30.10 5.39 77.25
CA GLU A 98 29.29 6.13 76.25
C GLU A 98 30.17 6.94 75.29
N ALA A 99 31.23 6.33 74.76
CA ALA A 99 32.14 6.98 73.81
C ALA A 99 32.60 6.04 72.68
N SER A 100 32.65 6.45 71.41
CA SER A 100 33.15 5.67 70.27
C SER A 100 34.61 6.00 69.90
N GLY A 101 35.25 5.12 69.11
CA GLY A 101 36.57 5.34 68.52
C GLY A 101 36.54 6.09 67.17
N THR A 102 35.36 6.41 66.65
CA THR A 102 35.15 7.20 65.42
C THR A 102 34.29 8.43 65.72
N ALA A 103 34.50 9.49 64.94
CA ALA A 103 33.76 10.76 65.00
C ALA A 103 33.06 10.97 63.65
N ASP A 104 32.06 10.15 63.40
CA ASP A 104 31.43 10.03 62.09
C ASP A 104 29.91 10.07 62.14
N ASP A 105 29.31 10.19 63.33
CA ASP A 105 27.87 10.33 63.54
C ASP A 105 27.40 11.77 63.29
N CYS A 106 26.39 11.93 62.42
CA CYS A 106 25.82 13.24 62.08
C CYS A 106 24.64 13.67 62.98
N ASP A 107 24.06 12.76 63.77
CA ASP A 107 23.05 13.04 64.80
C ASP A 107 23.17 12.04 65.96
N ASP A 108 24.13 12.29 66.86
CA ASP A 108 24.48 11.44 68.04
C ASP A 108 23.30 11.19 69.03
N ALA A 109 22.13 11.77 68.77
CA ALA A 109 20.90 11.46 69.50
C ALA A 109 20.09 10.30 68.88
N ARG A 110 20.52 9.76 67.73
CA ARG A 110 19.76 8.84 66.86
C ARG A 110 20.60 7.65 66.39
N ALA A 111 20.34 6.50 66.99
CA ALA A 111 21.02 5.24 66.67
C ALA A 111 20.75 4.70 65.24
N ASP A 112 20.00 5.44 64.43
CA ASP A 112 19.75 5.20 63.01
C ASP A 112 20.48 6.19 62.08
N SER A 113 21.32 7.09 62.62
CA SER A 113 21.99 8.17 61.88
C SER A 113 23.52 8.05 61.91
N TYR A 114 24.09 7.23 61.03
CA TYR A 114 25.54 7.02 60.93
C TYR A 114 25.96 6.62 59.51
N PRO A 115 27.24 6.80 59.12
CA PRO A 115 27.71 6.43 57.81
C PRO A 115 27.46 4.97 57.46
N GLY A 116 26.62 4.74 56.44
CA GLY A 116 26.21 3.42 55.99
C GLY A 116 24.97 2.85 56.71
N ALA A 117 24.25 3.65 57.48
CA ALA A 117 22.88 3.34 57.90
C ALA A 117 21.95 3.20 56.68
N ALA A 118 20.80 2.57 56.88
CA ALA A 118 19.80 2.45 55.82
C ALA A 118 18.95 3.73 55.78
N GLU A 119 18.93 4.40 54.64
CA GLU A 119 18.07 5.54 54.37
C GLU A 119 16.58 5.18 54.40
N VAL A 120 15.77 6.08 54.96
CA VAL A 120 14.31 6.03 54.87
C VAL A 120 13.87 7.18 53.98
N PRO A 121 13.47 6.90 52.72
CA PRO A 121 13.16 7.96 51.76
C PRO A 121 12.10 8.95 52.26
N TYR A 122 12.36 10.23 52.02
CA TYR A 122 11.45 11.37 52.19
C TYR A 122 11.03 11.69 53.62
N ASP A 123 11.71 11.17 54.64
CA ASP A 123 11.43 11.49 56.04
C ASP A 123 12.18 12.75 56.53
N ARG A 124 13.01 13.33 55.65
CA ARG A 124 13.86 14.52 55.84
C ARG A 124 14.99 14.33 56.83
N VAL A 125 15.37 13.09 57.07
CA VAL A 125 16.47 12.71 57.92
C VAL A 125 17.53 12.10 57.01
N ASP A 126 18.75 12.57 57.16
CA ASP A 126 19.93 11.96 56.54
C ASP A 126 20.43 10.90 57.52
N GLN A 127 19.97 9.66 57.34
CA GLN A 127 20.37 8.53 58.18
C GLN A 127 21.79 8.08 57.85
N ASP A 128 22.20 8.10 56.59
CA ASP A 128 23.51 7.60 56.19
C ASP A 128 24.63 8.67 56.23
N CYS A 129 24.30 9.87 56.69
CA CYS A 129 25.18 11.02 56.80
C CYS A 129 25.86 11.40 55.47
N SER A 130 25.21 11.14 54.33
CA SER A 130 25.71 11.48 53.00
C SER A 130 25.53 12.96 52.65
N GLY A 131 24.76 13.70 53.45
CA GLY A 131 24.49 15.13 53.32
C GLY A 131 23.08 15.47 52.86
N ALA A 132 22.22 14.48 52.58
CA ALA A 132 20.82 14.65 52.22
C ALA A 132 20.03 13.35 52.42
N ASP A 133 18.73 13.49 52.73
CA ASP A 133 17.72 12.41 52.69
C ASP A 133 17.61 11.82 51.27
N LEU A 134 17.38 10.52 51.16
CA LEU A 134 17.19 9.83 49.89
C LEU A 134 15.90 10.28 49.18
N THR A 135 16.06 11.02 48.07
CA THR A 135 14.95 11.57 47.29
C THR A 135 14.68 10.89 45.95
N ASP A 136 15.56 9.98 45.53
CA ASP A 136 15.53 9.23 44.25
C ASP A 136 15.71 7.76 44.62
N VAL A 137 14.61 7.01 44.73
CA VAL A 137 14.60 5.66 45.29
C VAL A 137 15.01 4.59 44.28
N ASP A 138 14.71 4.75 42.99
CA ASP A 138 15.05 3.78 41.95
C ASP A 138 16.39 4.07 41.24
N GLY A 139 16.96 5.26 41.44
CA GLY A 139 18.29 5.66 41.01
C GLY A 139 18.37 6.10 39.55
N ASP A 140 17.28 6.58 38.97
CA ASP A 140 17.23 7.04 37.58
C ASP A 140 17.74 8.49 37.38
N GLY A 141 17.91 9.22 38.50
CA GLY A 141 18.41 10.60 38.54
C GLY A 141 17.32 11.66 38.71
N TYR A 142 16.05 11.27 38.78
CA TYR A 142 14.92 12.14 39.11
C TYR A 142 14.46 11.86 40.54
N ALA A 143 13.95 12.91 41.18
CA ALA A 143 13.41 12.78 42.53
C ALA A 143 11.89 12.62 42.48
N GLY A 144 11.36 11.84 43.42
CA GLY A 144 9.94 11.54 43.52
C GLY A 144 9.08 12.76 43.86
N LYS A 145 7.79 12.68 43.49
CA LYS A 145 6.77 13.69 43.84
C LYS A 145 6.72 13.99 45.34
N GLU A 146 6.97 13.01 46.20
CA GLU A 146 7.06 13.12 47.66
C GLU A 146 8.16 14.09 48.11
N ALA A 147 9.26 14.16 47.38
CA ALA A 147 10.36 15.10 47.55
C ALA A 147 10.17 16.44 46.81
N ALA A 148 8.98 16.65 46.21
CA ALA A 148 8.72 17.74 45.26
C ALA A 148 9.62 17.72 44.01
N GLY A 149 10.10 16.53 43.64
CA GLY A 149 10.72 16.28 42.35
C GLY A 149 9.68 16.05 41.25
N SER A 150 10.18 15.67 40.08
CA SER A 150 9.41 15.58 38.84
C SER A 150 9.01 14.15 38.47
N ASP A 151 9.56 13.15 39.15
CA ASP A 151 9.23 11.75 38.91
C ASP A 151 7.84 11.39 39.45
N CYS A 152 7.03 10.80 38.57
CA CYS A 152 5.66 10.40 38.84
C CYS A 152 5.50 9.00 39.44
N ASP A 153 6.51 8.12 39.35
CA ASP A 153 6.59 6.83 40.03
C ASP A 153 8.05 6.48 40.39
N ASP A 154 8.54 7.07 41.48
CA ASP A 154 9.92 6.94 42.00
C ASP A 154 10.33 5.54 42.47
N LEU A 155 9.55 4.52 42.14
CA LEU A 155 9.86 3.10 42.38
C LEU A 155 10.13 2.33 41.09
N ASP A 156 10.00 2.98 39.93
CA ASP A 156 10.19 2.40 38.61
C ASP A 156 11.06 3.28 37.72
N VAL A 157 12.32 2.88 37.57
CA VAL A 157 13.38 3.51 36.75
C VAL A 157 12.97 3.80 35.28
N ALA A 158 11.87 3.22 34.79
CA ALA A 158 11.35 3.44 33.45
C ALA A 158 10.35 4.62 33.34
N ILE A 159 9.88 5.15 34.47
CA ILE A 159 8.87 6.21 34.53
C ILE A 159 9.54 7.46 35.10
N ASN A 160 9.79 8.45 34.26
CA ASN A 160 10.40 9.72 34.66
C ASN A 160 10.24 10.80 33.58
N PRO A 161 10.51 12.07 33.89
CA PRO A 161 10.30 13.19 32.96
C PRO A 161 11.07 13.17 31.64
N GLU A 162 12.08 12.31 31.48
CA GLU A 162 12.82 12.14 30.24
C GLU A 162 12.54 10.78 29.56
N ALA A 163 11.64 9.97 30.11
CA ALA A 163 11.12 8.79 29.44
C ALA A 163 10.34 9.20 28.19
N ILE A 164 10.13 8.23 27.31
CA ILE A 164 9.27 8.36 26.14
C ILE A 164 8.07 7.48 26.42
N ASP A 165 6.87 8.03 26.26
CA ASP A 165 5.65 7.26 26.46
C ASP A 165 5.56 6.09 25.46
N GLU A 166 5.15 4.93 25.98
CA GLU A 166 4.70 3.84 25.13
C GLU A 166 3.21 4.07 24.80
N PRO A 167 2.84 4.26 23.52
CA PRO A 167 1.47 4.65 23.19
C PRO A 167 0.42 3.67 23.69
N TYR A 168 -0.64 4.21 24.28
CA TYR A 168 -1.90 3.54 24.62
C TYR A 168 -1.81 2.43 25.69
N ASP A 169 -0.72 2.35 26.46
CA ASP A 169 -0.60 1.39 27.55
C ASP A 169 -1.26 1.88 28.86
N GLY A 170 -1.71 3.13 28.88
CA GLY A 170 -2.39 3.79 29.99
C GLY A 170 -1.45 4.22 31.11
N VAL A 171 -0.14 4.20 30.88
CA VAL A 171 0.90 4.72 31.75
C VAL A 171 1.40 6.04 31.18
N ASP A 172 1.74 6.97 32.05
CA ASP A 172 2.33 8.28 31.72
C ASP A 172 3.80 8.16 32.11
N GLN A 173 4.61 7.58 31.22
CA GLN A 173 6.01 7.27 31.47
C GLN A 173 6.82 8.56 31.57
N ASP A 174 6.52 9.55 30.74
CA ASP A 174 7.23 10.84 30.69
C ASP A 174 6.74 11.87 31.73
N CYS A 175 5.77 11.49 32.56
CA CYS A 175 5.18 12.33 33.60
C CYS A 175 4.60 13.67 33.09
N SER A 176 4.28 13.79 31.80
CA SER A 176 3.65 14.96 31.18
C SER A 176 2.19 15.14 31.61
N GLY A 177 1.58 14.08 32.16
CA GLY A 177 0.25 14.07 32.73
C GLY A 177 -0.79 13.34 31.88
N ALA A 178 -0.38 12.69 30.79
CA ALA A 178 -1.19 11.84 29.95
C ALA A 178 -0.29 10.85 29.20
N ASP A 179 -0.85 9.69 28.87
CA ASP A 179 -0.26 8.74 27.91
C ASP A 179 -0.24 9.37 26.50
N LEU A 180 0.67 8.93 25.64
CA LEU A 180 0.79 9.43 24.26
C LEU A 180 -0.38 8.91 23.41
N THR A 181 -1.29 9.82 23.08
CA THR A 181 -2.52 9.53 22.32
C THR A 181 -2.51 10.00 20.87
N ASP A 182 -1.51 10.78 20.47
CA ASP A 182 -1.29 11.37 19.13
C ASP A 182 0.15 11.05 18.72
N VAL A 183 0.35 9.89 18.05
CA VAL A 183 1.67 9.33 17.80
C VAL A 183 2.43 10.05 16.67
N ASP A 184 1.73 10.56 15.67
CA ASP A 184 2.34 11.25 14.52
C ASP A 184 2.42 12.79 14.68
N ALA A 185 1.82 13.33 15.74
CA ALA A 185 1.83 14.73 16.16
C ALA A 185 1.15 15.69 15.18
N ASP A 186 0.08 15.26 14.52
CA ASP A 186 -0.74 16.10 13.66
C ASP A 186 -1.81 16.92 14.42
N GLY A 187 -2.03 16.58 15.70
CA GLY A 187 -2.95 17.24 16.62
C GLY A 187 -4.30 16.53 16.82
N TYR A 188 -4.46 15.30 16.34
CA TYR A 188 -5.64 14.46 16.55
C TYR A 188 -5.27 13.20 17.35
N ASP A 189 -6.15 12.80 18.28
CA ASP A 189 -5.92 11.61 19.11
C ASP A 189 -6.43 10.35 18.37
N ALA A 190 -5.75 9.22 18.59
CA ALA A 190 -6.14 7.92 18.03
C ALA A 190 -7.58 7.52 18.38
N SER A 191 -8.30 7.01 17.38
CA SER A 191 -9.65 6.44 17.55
C SER A 191 -9.70 5.29 18.56
N GLY A 192 -8.60 4.52 18.68
CA GLY A 192 -8.45 3.43 19.64
C GLY A 192 -8.55 3.86 21.11
N VAL A 193 -8.25 5.13 21.41
CA VAL A 193 -8.35 5.72 22.75
C VAL A 193 -9.52 6.72 22.89
N GLY A 194 -10.38 6.79 21.87
CA GLY A 194 -11.58 7.62 21.86
C GLY A 194 -11.39 9.01 21.26
N GLY A 195 -10.30 9.23 20.53
CA GLY A 195 -10.16 10.34 19.59
C GLY A 195 -10.85 10.07 18.25
N ASP A 196 -10.56 10.89 17.24
CA ASP A 196 -11.22 10.87 15.94
C ASP A 196 -10.26 10.48 14.79
N ASP A 197 -8.99 10.16 15.09
CA ASP A 197 -8.00 9.76 14.09
C ASP A 197 -8.06 8.24 13.78
N CYS A 198 -8.25 7.91 12.51
CA CYS A 198 -8.36 6.55 12.02
C CYS A 198 -7.01 5.90 11.68
N ALA A 199 -5.91 6.66 11.56
CA ALA A 199 -4.55 6.17 11.37
C ALA A 199 -3.50 7.06 12.06
N ASP A 200 -3.43 6.94 13.38
CA ASP A 200 -2.58 7.73 14.29
C ASP A 200 -1.05 7.59 14.09
N ASP A 201 -0.61 6.78 13.13
CA ASP A 201 0.79 6.66 12.71
C ASP A 201 1.11 7.38 11.38
N ASP A 202 0.14 8.09 10.80
CA ASP A 202 0.24 8.86 9.56
C ASP A 202 -0.43 10.23 9.65
N ALA A 203 0.39 11.28 9.82
CA ALA A 203 -0.04 12.67 9.96
C ALA A 203 -0.77 13.27 8.73
N GLN A 204 -1.01 12.48 7.67
CA GLN A 204 -1.85 12.84 6.53
C GLN A 204 -3.30 12.30 6.64
N VAL A 205 -3.59 11.50 7.65
CA VAL A 205 -4.89 10.86 7.86
C VAL A 205 -5.48 11.38 9.17
N HIS A 206 -6.41 12.31 9.09
CA HIS A 206 -7.03 12.92 10.27
C HIS A 206 -8.32 13.65 9.95
N PRO A 207 -9.19 13.91 10.94
CA PRO A 207 -10.40 14.70 10.74
C PRO A 207 -10.15 16.06 10.06
N GLY A 208 -10.74 16.22 8.86
CA GLY A 208 -10.61 17.43 8.06
C GLY A 208 -9.34 17.53 7.22
N ALA A 209 -8.60 16.43 7.05
CA ALA A 209 -7.67 16.26 5.95
C ALA A 209 -8.40 16.41 4.60
N VAL A 210 -7.64 16.51 3.52
CA VAL A 210 -8.20 16.50 2.17
C VAL A 210 -7.96 15.12 1.59
N GLU A 211 -9.00 14.46 1.10
CA GLU A 211 -8.87 13.22 0.33
C GLU A 211 -7.86 13.41 -0.81
N THR A 212 -6.74 12.68 -0.72
CA THR A 212 -5.71 12.67 -1.76
C THR A 212 -5.48 11.26 -2.24
N TRP A 213 -5.61 11.08 -3.55
CA TRP A 213 -5.65 9.80 -4.22
C TRP A 213 -4.29 9.05 -4.23
N GLU A 214 -3.15 9.74 -4.03
CA GLU A 214 -1.79 9.18 -4.17
C GLU A 214 -1.42 8.00 -3.23
N ASN A 215 -2.25 7.64 -2.24
CA ASN A 215 -1.95 6.57 -1.28
C ASN A 215 -2.96 5.41 -1.22
N GLY A 216 -3.88 5.30 -2.20
CA GLY A 216 -4.80 4.16 -2.35
C GLY A 216 -5.86 4.04 -1.27
N ALA A 217 -7.15 4.15 -1.65
CA ALA A 217 -8.34 3.77 -0.87
C ALA A 217 -8.35 4.10 0.65
N THR A 218 -7.63 5.14 1.09
CA THR A 218 -7.49 5.52 2.49
C THR A 218 -8.42 6.70 2.73
N ASP A 219 -9.32 6.57 3.70
CA ASP A 219 -10.21 7.62 4.19
C ASP A 219 -9.36 8.66 4.94
N ASN A 220 -8.84 9.66 4.22
CA ASN A 220 -7.89 10.63 4.78
C ASN A 220 -8.55 11.49 5.86
N ASP A 221 -9.85 11.79 5.74
CA ASP A 221 -10.56 12.66 6.68
C ASP A 221 -11.37 11.93 7.77
N CYS A 222 -11.29 10.60 7.78
CA CYS A 222 -11.87 9.69 8.77
C CYS A 222 -13.40 9.81 8.90
N ASP A 223 -14.10 10.24 7.85
CA ASP A 223 -15.55 10.43 7.85
C ASP A 223 -16.34 9.20 7.31
N GLY A 224 -15.62 8.22 6.77
CA GLY A 224 -16.14 6.99 6.18
C GLY A 224 -16.58 7.11 4.72
N ASP A 225 -16.33 8.26 4.08
CA ASP A 225 -16.49 8.52 2.64
C ASP A 225 -15.09 8.69 2.04
N LEU A 226 -14.70 7.87 1.06
CA LEU A 226 -13.41 7.97 0.36
C LEU A 226 -13.31 9.23 -0.54
N GLY A 227 -14.18 10.20 -0.32
CA GLY A 227 -14.46 11.31 -1.19
C GLY A 227 -15.03 10.86 -2.54
N SER A 228 -16.31 11.15 -2.79
CA SER A 228 -16.82 11.11 -4.17
C SER A 228 -16.15 12.21 -5.02
N ALA A 229 -14.97 11.90 -5.58
CA ALA A 229 -14.33 12.75 -6.56
C ALA A 229 -15.26 12.80 -7.79
N THR A 230 -15.98 13.91 -7.93
CA THR A 230 -16.74 14.18 -9.14
C THR A 230 -15.75 14.60 -10.20
N LEU A 231 -15.37 13.68 -11.09
CA LEU A 231 -14.69 14.06 -12.33
C LEU A 231 -15.72 14.85 -13.16
N SER A 232 -15.68 16.17 -13.01
CA SER A 232 -16.39 17.08 -13.89
C SER A 232 -15.64 17.07 -15.21
N TYR A 233 -16.31 16.59 -16.25
CA TYR A 233 -15.96 16.71 -17.68
C TYR A 233 -14.72 17.59 -17.97
N GLY A 234 -13.68 16.96 -18.52
CA GLY A 234 -12.38 17.58 -18.81
C GLY A 234 -12.47 18.83 -19.69
N SER A 235 -11.42 19.63 -19.63
CA SER A 235 -11.20 20.85 -20.40
C SER A 235 -11.21 20.65 -21.93
N GLU A 236 -11.15 19.40 -22.38
CA GLU A 236 -10.76 18.97 -23.72
C GLU A 236 -11.90 18.29 -24.48
N VAL A 237 -12.29 18.88 -25.62
CA VAL A 237 -13.50 18.51 -26.34
C VAL A 237 -13.32 18.56 -27.84
N TRP A 238 -13.58 17.43 -28.49
CA TRP A 238 -13.73 17.38 -29.93
C TRP A 238 -15.21 17.34 -30.33
N VAL A 239 -15.59 18.20 -31.28
CA VAL A 239 -16.96 18.32 -31.78
C VAL A 239 -17.04 17.80 -33.21
N GLY A 240 -18.02 16.93 -33.47
CA GLY A 240 -18.30 16.39 -34.79
C GLY A 240 -18.47 17.50 -35.84
N PRO A 241 -17.77 17.43 -36.98
CA PRO A 241 -17.78 18.53 -37.95
C PRO A 241 -19.02 18.56 -38.86
N VAL A 242 -19.83 17.51 -38.87
CA VAL A 242 -20.94 17.31 -39.82
C VAL A 242 -22.23 17.06 -39.06
N GLU A 243 -23.27 17.84 -39.36
CA GLU A 243 -24.62 17.68 -38.82
C GLU A 243 -25.19 16.30 -39.17
N GLY A 244 -25.77 15.60 -38.20
CA GLY A 244 -26.40 14.29 -38.37
C GLY A 244 -25.43 13.11 -38.48
N ALA A 245 -24.11 13.35 -38.49
CA ALA A 245 -23.10 12.31 -38.67
C ALA A 245 -22.99 11.33 -37.49
N GLN A 246 -23.45 11.76 -36.30
CA GLN A 246 -23.39 11.00 -35.05
C GLN A 246 -21.98 10.52 -34.70
N ALA A 247 -20.98 11.40 -34.80
CA ALA A 247 -19.62 11.06 -34.40
C ALA A 247 -19.54 10.67 -32.91
N GLY A 248 -18.74 9.66 -32.58
CA GLY A 248 -18.66 9.10 -31.23
C GLY A 248 -19.72 8.04 -30.93
N ARG A 249 -20.45 7.56 -31.95
CA ARG A 249 -21.37 6.41 -31.83
C ARG A 249 -20.62 5.08 -31.67
N ARG A 250 -19.39 5.04 -32.17
CA ARG A 250 -18.41 3.97 -32.01
C ARG A 250 -17.06 4.59 -31.71
N LEU A 251 -16.33 3.92 -30.83
CA LEU A 251 -14.99 4.24 -30.38
C LEU A 251 -14.19 2.94 -30.34
N SER A 252 -12.90 3.04 -30.62
CA SER A 252 -11.94 1.96 -30.37
C SER A 252 -10.63 2.58 -29.98
N THR A 253 -9.93 1.96 -29.04
CA THR A 253 -8.50 2.23 -28.82
C THR A 253 -7.73 1.92 -30.11
N LEU A 254 -6.62 2.64 -30.29
CA LEU A 254 -5.73 2.45 -31.43
C LEU A 254 -4.28 2.33 -30.95
N GLY A 255 -3.86 3.17 -30.01
CA GLY A 255 -2.47 3.25 -29.56
C GLY A 255 -1.69 4.31 -30.36
N ASP A 256 -0.39 4.43 -30.09
CA ASP A 256 0.51 5.39 -30.75
C ASP A 256 0.76 4.98 -32.20
N ILE A 257 -0.04 5.51 -33.13
CA ILE A 257 0.01 5.12 -34.54
C ILE A 257 0.92 6.03 -35.35
N ASP A 258 1.16 7.25 -34.87
CA ASP A 258 2.02 8.23 -35.56
C ASP A 258 3.45 8.32 -34.98
N GLY A 259 3.71 7.60 -33.88
CA GLY A 259 5.02 7.42 -33.26
C GLY A 259 5.48 8.63 -32.44
N ASP A 260 4.55 9.47 -31.98
CA ASP A 260 4.84 10.66 -31.16
C ASP A 260 4.93 10.36 -29.66
N GLY A 261 4.57 9.14 -29.26
CA GLY A 261 4.61 8.66 -27.88
C GLY A 261 3.30 8.83 -27.11
N LEU A 262 2.27 9.41 -27.73
CA LEU A 262 0.91 9.50 -27.19
C LEU A 262 -0.03 8.60 -28.01
N PRO A 263 -1.01 7.95 -27.38
CA PRO A 263 -1.96 7.10 -28.07
C PRO A 263 -3.01 7.90 -28.86
N GLU A 264 -3.29 7.44 -30.06
CA GLU A 264 -4.48 7.81 -30.82
C GLU A 264 -5.67 6.86 -30.53
N PHE A 265 -6.85 7.27 -31.00
CA PHE A 265 -8.03 6.43 -31.00
C PHE A 265 -8.97 6.68 -32.19
N LEU A 266 -9.83 5.71 -32.47
CA LEU A 266 -10.76 5.74 -33.60
C LEU A 266 -12.15 6.25 -33.19
N VAL A 267 -12.76 7.03 -34.07
CA VAL A 267 -14.13 7.53 -33.91
C VAL A 267 -14.96 7.26 -35.16
N GLY A 268 -16.07 6.55 -34.97
CA GLY A 268 -17.04 6.27 -36.04
C GLY A 268 -18.13 7.34 -36.12
N ALA A 269 -18.46 7.76 -37.34
CA ALA A 269 -19.55 8.65 -37.69
C ALA A 269 -20.39 8.02 -38.82
N PRO A 270 -21.10 6.90 -38.55
CA PRO A 270 -21.68 6.05 -39.60
C PRO A 270 -22.81 6.72 -40.40
N TYR A 271 -23.36 7.84 -39.92
CA TYR A 271 -24.43 8.57 -40.62
C TYR A 271 -23.93 9.81 -41.37
N ASP A 272 -22.61 10.02 -41.42
CA ASP A 272 -22.02 11.10 -42.21
C ASP A 272 -22.45 10.99 -43.68
N ASP A 273 -23.02 12.08 -44.20
CA ASP A 273 -23.57 12.18 -45.54
C ASP A 273 -22.75 13.11 -46.47
N THR A 274 -21.52 13.45 -46.07
CA THR A 274 -20.64 14.38 -46.80
C THR A 274 -20.37 13.90 -48.23
N TRP A 275 -20.11 12.60 -48.41
CA TRP A 275 -19.73 12.02 -49.70
C TRP A 275 -20.86 11.24 -50.38
N ALA A 276 -21.57 10.41 -49.62
CA ALA A 276 -22.71 9.62 -50.06
C ALA A 276 -23.79 9.63 -48.98
N GLU A 277 -25.08 9.55 -49.36
CA GLU A 277 -26.19 9.54 -48.42
C GLU A 277 -26.02 8.38 -47.42
N TYR A 278 -25.84 8.69 -46.13
CA TYR A 278 -25.50 7.70 -45.09
C TYR A 278 -24.31 6.80 -45.47
N GLY A 279 -23.32 7.38 -46.16
CA GLY A 279 -22.10 6.70 -46.55
C GLY A 279 -21.21 6.40 -45.34
N GLY A 280 -21.21 7.28 -44.34
CA GLY A 280 -20.46 7.14 -43.10
C GLY A 280 -19.02 7.65 -43.20
N ALA A 281 -18.39 7.87 -42.05
CA ALA A 281 -17.00 8.32 -41.93
C ALA A 281 -16.32 7.71 -40.69
N VAL A 282 -14.98 7.69 -40.74
CA VAL A 282 -14.12 7.33 -39.61
C VAL A 282 -13.08 8.43 -39.43
N MET A 283 -12.79 8.79 -38.18
CA MET A 283 -11.69 9.68 -37.83
C MET A 283 -10.70 8.98 -36.91
N VAL A 284 -9.43 9.35 -37.04
CA VAL A 284 -8.41 9.14 -36.00
C VAL A 284 -8.28 10.44 -35.23
N LEU A 285 -8.44 10.38 -33.91
CA LEU A 285 -8.24 11.49 -33.00
C LEU A 285 -6.99 11.23 -32.14
N GLY A 286 -6.28 12.30 -31.81
CA GLY A 286 -5.12 12.31 -30.91
C GLY A 286 -4.77 13.75 -30.54
N ASP A 287 -3.73 13.92 -29.73
CA ASP A 287 -3.31 15.24 -29.24
C ASP A 287 -2.57 16.09 -30.27
N ASP A 288 -2.65 17.42 -30.16
CA ASP A 288 -1.90 18.37 -30.99
C ASP A 288 -0.51 18.73 -30.48
N GLY A 289 -0.06 18.07 -29.40
CA GLY A 289 1.17 18.35 -28.65
C GLY A 289 1.02 19.51 -27.67
N ALA A 290 -0.19 20.07 -27.54
CA ALA A 290 -0.51 21.13 -26.60
C ALA A 290 -1.72 20.78 -25.71
N GLY A 291 -2.07 19.49 -25.64
CA GLY A 291 -3.18 18.95 -24.87
C GLY A 291 -4.53 19.01 -25.60
N ASN A 292 -4.61 19.57 -26.83
CA ASN A 292 -5.87 19.69 -27.55
C ASN A 292 -6.18 18.50 -28.47
N LEU A 293 -7.38 17.94 -28.31
CA LEU A 293 -7.85 16.84 -29.16
C LEU A 293 -8.14 17.30 -30.61
N ILE A 294 -7.46 16.71 -31.59
CA ILE A 294 -7.58 17.02 -33.03
C ILE A 294 -7.83 15.79 -33.90
N THR A 295 -8.33 16.02 -35.12
CA THR A 295 -8.42 14.98 -36.17
C THR A 295 -7.09 14.84 -36.89
N LYS A 296 -6.42 13.69 -36.67
CA LYS A 296 -5.15 13.31 -37.30
C LYS A 296 -5.38 12.74 -38.71
N ALA A 297 -6.44 11.93 -38.87
CA ALA A 297 -6.84 11.41 -40.18
C ALA A 297 -8.36 11.23 -40.30
N ARG A 298 -8.86 11.18 -41.56
CA ARG A 298 -10.28 10.92 -41.85
C ARG A 298 -10.46 10.04 -43.09
N GLY A 299 -11.40 9.10 -43.01
CA GLY A 299 -11.90 8.30 -44.11
C GLY A 299 -13.39 8.52 -44.34
N GLU A 300 -13.83 8.44 -45.60
CA GLU A 300 -15.21 8.64 -46.00
C GLU A 300 -15.72 7.43 -46.81
N GLY A 301 -16.90 6.94 -46.43
CA GLY A 301 -17.60 5.88 -47.15
C GLY A 301 -18.11 6.37 -48.51
N ARG A 302 -17.89 5.54 -49.53
CA ARG A 302 -18.18 5.91 -50.94
C ARG A 302 -19.53 5.39 -51.45
N ASP A 303 -20.13 4.45 -50.74
CA ASP A 303 -21.39 3.81 -51.12
C ASP A 303 -22.56 4.39 -50.30
N GLU A 304 -23.71 4.60 -50.96
CA GLU A 304 -24.92 5.08 -50.29
C GLU A 304 -25.48 4.02 -49.33
N PHE A 305 -25.95 4.46 -48.16
CA PHE A 305 -26.51 3.63 -47.09
C PHE A 305 -25.58 2.52 -46.60
N ALA A 306 -24.27 2.70 -46.75
CA ALA A 306 -23.28 1.70 -46.39
C ALA A 306 -22.90 1.75 -44.90
N PHE A 307 -23.06 2.91 -44.24
CA PHE A 307 -22.69 3.15 -42.85
C PHE A 307 -21.22 2.82 -42.55
N PHE A 308 -20.29 3.32 -43.35
CA PHE A 308 -18.86 3.18 -43.12
C PHE A 308 -18.47 3.72 -41.74
N GLY A 309 -17.66 2.96 -41.00
CA GLY A 309 -17.39 3.24 -39.59
C GLY A 309 -18.52 2.80 -38.65
N SER A 310 -19.34 1.83 -39.07
CA SER A 310 -20.41 1.26 -38.25
C SER A 310 -19.90 0.50 -37.04
N ASP A 311 -18.68 -0.04 -37.13
CA ASP A 311 -17.94 -0.66 -36.05
C ASP A 311 -16.42 -0.58 -36.33
N LEU A 312 -15.62 -0.66 -35.27
CA LEU A 312 -14.20 -0.35 -35.26
C LEU A 312 -13.50 -1.26 -34.24
N ALA A 313 -12.28 -1.67 -34.53
CA ALA A 313 -11.39 -2.32 -33.57
C ALA A 313 -9.93 -2.00 -33.95
N GLY A 314 -9.03 -1.77 -33.00
CA GLY A 314 -7.64 -1.40 -33.27
C GLY A 314 -6.74 -1.73 -32.08
N GLY A 315 -5.44 -1.49 -32.24
CA GLY A 315 -4.46 -1.68 -31.16
C GLY A 315 -3.66 -2.98 -31.24
N THR A 316 -3.64 -3.66 -32.38
CA THR A 316 -2.74 -4.81 -32.61
C THR A 316 -1.94 -4.62 -33.88
N ASP A 317 -0.69 -5.09 -33.89
CA ASP A 317 0.19 -5.14 -35.07
C ASP A 317 -0.10 -6.43 -35.87
N ALA A 318 -0.98 -6.33 -36.86
CA ALA A 318 -1.50 -7.46 -37.61
C ALA A 318 -0.60 -7.85 -38.81
N ASP A 319 0.33 -6.99 -39.21
CA ASP A 319 1.32 -7.29 -40.26
C ASP A 319 2.77 -7.44 -39.79
N GLY A 320 3.02 -7.22 -38.50
CA GLY A 320 4.31 -7.44 -37.85
C GLY A 320 5.32 -6.34 -38.15
N ASP A 321 4.88 -5.14 -38.54
CA ASP A 321 5.76 -4.01 -38.87
C ASP A 321 6.13 -3.14 -37.66
N GLY A 322 5.52 -3.42 -36.51
CA GLY A 322 5.72 -2.73 -35.24
C GLY A 322 4.83 -1.50 -35.06
N VAL A 323 3.89 -1.24 -35.96
CA VAL A 323 2.85 -0.21 -35.85
C VAL A 323 1.51 -0.91 -35.66
N VAL A 324 0.67 -0.34 -34.80
CA VAL A 324 -0.68 -0.84 -34.57
C VAL A 324 -1.57 -0.67 -35.81
N ASP A 325 -2.29 -1.73 -36.16
CA ASP A 325 -3.25 -1.80 -37.25
C ASP A 325 -4.68 -1.68 -36.73
N TYR A 326 -5.63 -1.57 -37.67
CA TYR A 326 -7.02 -1.38 -37.32
C TYR A 326 -8.02 -1.95 -38.33
N LEU A 327 -9.20 -2.23 -37.81
CA LEU A 327 -10.37 -2.72 -38.49
C LEU A 327 -11.43 -1.63 -38.56
N LEU A 328 -12.11 -1.58 -39.69
CA LEU A 328 -13.34 -0.82 -39.85
C LEU A 328 -14.33 -1.61 -40.69
N SER A 329 -15.61 -1.32 -40.48
CA SER A 329 -16.68 -2.00 -41.18
C SER A 329 -17.69 -1.03 -41.80
N SER A 330 -18.41 -1.55 -42.78
CA SER A 330 -19.55 -0.92 -43.41
C SER A 330 -20.65 -1.97 -43.49
N THR A 331 -21.56 -1.94 -42.52
CA THR A 331 -22.49 -3.05 -42.27
C THR A 331 -23.51 -3.29 -43.39
N ALA A 332 -23.73 -2.33 -44.30
CA ALA A 332 -24.83 -2.40 -45.26
C ALA A 332 -24.43 -2.33 -46.75
N VAL A 333 -23.14 -2.51 -47.07
CA VAL A 333 -22.68 -2.63 -48.47
C VAL A 333 -23.35 -3.82 -49.17
N GLY A 334 -23.67 -3.69 -50.46
CA GLY A 334 -24.07 -4.80 -51.33
C GLY A 334 -25.31 -5.57 -50.87
N ASP A 335 -26.51 -5.00 -51.04
CA ASP A 335 -27.79 -5.57 -50.54
C ASP A 335 -27.76 -5.89 -49.03
N ALA A 336 -27.10 -5.03 -48.25
CA ALA A 336 -26.89 -5.21 -46.82
C ALA A 336 -26.17 -6.53 -46.45
N ALA A 337 -25.25 -6.97 -47.30
CA ALA A 337 -24.34 -8.07 -46.99
C ALA A 337 -23.20 -7.61 -46.07
N GLY A 338 -22.75 -6.36 -46.20
CA GLY A 338 -21.72 -5.74 -45.39
C GLY A 338 -20.28 -6.01 -45.88
N ARG A 339 -19.32 -5.23 -45.38
CA ARG A 339 -17.89 -5.34 -45.71
C ARG A 339 -17.02 -4.92 -44.53
N THR A 340 -15.88 -5.57 -44.35
CA THR A 340 -14.87 -5.25 -43.33
C THR A 340 -13.50 -5.12 -43.98
N TRP A 341 -12.66 -4.22 -43.47
CA TRP A 341 -11.29 -4.03 -43.93
C TRP A 341 -10.34 -4.06 -42.72
N LEU A 342 -9.19 -4.70 -42.91
CA LEU A 342 -8.01 -4.58 -42.06
C LEU A 342 -7.03 -3.64 -42.75
N LEU A 343 -6.65 -2.57 -42.06
CA LEU A 343 -5.85 -1.47 -42.56
C LEU A 343 -4.54 -1.37 -41.78
N PRO A 344 -3.42 -1.12 -42.48
CA PRO A 344 -2.13 -0.98 -41.84
C PRO A 344 -2.02 0.39 -41.17
N GLY A 345 -1.41 0.47 -40.00
CA GLY A 345 -1.23 1.74 -39.31
C GLY A 345 -0.22 2.68 -39.97
N GLY A 346 0.84 2.11 -40.56
CA GLY A 346 1.90 2.88 -41.22
C GLY A 346 1.45 3.77 -42.38
N ALA A 347 0.25 3.54 -42.95
CA ALA A 347 -0.33 4.38 -44.01
C ALA A 347 -0.86 5.73 -43.49
N LEU A 348 -1.24 5.79 -42.21
CA LEU A 348 -1.87 6.98 -41.62
C LEU A 348 -0.87 8.14 -41.43
N ALA A 349 0.39 7.81 -41.13
CA ALA A 349 1.48 8.74 -40.82
C ALA A 349 1.92 9.68 -41.98
N ALA A 350 1.39 9.50 -43.20
CA ALA A 350 1.85 10.25 -44.38
C ALA A 350 0.80 11.18 -45.04
N GLU A 351 -0.49 10.84 -44.99
CA GLU A 351 -1.50 11.47 -45.86
C GLU A 351 -2.69 12.09 -45.12
N GLY A 352 -2.92 11.77 -43.83
CA GLY A 352 -4.08 12.26 -43.06
C GLY A 352 -5.44 11.84 -43.65
N VAL A 353 -5.43 10.84 -44.54
CA VAL A 353 -6.59 10.33 -45.27
C VAL A 353 -6.59 8.82 -45.15
N ILE A 354 -7.75 8.24 -44.86
CA ILE A 354 -7.96 6.78 -44.83
C ILE A 354 -8.68 6.39 -46.13
N ASP A 355 -8.01 5.67 -47.03
CA ASP A 355 -8.65 5.06 -48.21
C ASP A 355 -8.74 3.54 -48.02
N ALA A 356 -9.82 3.10 -47.36
CA ALA A 356 -10.01 1.71 -46.99
C ALA A 356 -9.89 0.72 -48.17
N GLU A 357 -10.26 1.12 -49.37
CA GLU A 357 -10.20 0.25 -50.55
C GLU A 357 -8.80 0.18 -51.17
N ALA A 358 -8.00 1.23 -51.02
CA ALA A 358 -6.66 1.29 -51.58
C ALA A 358 -5.61 0.71 -50.61
N ASP A 359 -5.80 0.92 -49.31
CA ASP A 359 -4.78 0.70 -48.29
C ASP A 359 -4.95 -0.61 -47.52
N ALA A 360 -6.12 -1.26 -47.62
CA ALA A 360 -6.39 -2.47 -46.86
C ALA A 360 -5.41 -3.62 -47.16
N LEU A 361 -4.87 -4.21 -46.10
CA LEU A 361 -4.14 -5.47 -46.13
C LEU A 361 -5.08 -6.62 -46.53
N LEU A 362 -6.30 -6.57 -46.00
CA LEU A 362 -7.35 -7.57 -46.19
C LEU A 362 -8.73 -6.88 -46.25
N SER A 363 -9.59 -7.35 -47.16
CA SER A 363 -11.01 -7.03 -47.15
C SER A 363 -11.87 -8.29 -47.17
N VAL A 364 -12.95 -8.27 -46.39
CA VAL A 364 -13.92 -9.37 -46.28
C VAL A 364 -15.30 -8.88 -46.70
N ASP A 365 -15.76 -9.38 -47.85
CA ASP A 365 -17.09 -9.13 -48.36
C ASP A 365 -18.12 -10.07 -47.72
N GLY A 366 -19.23 -9.51 -47.23
CA GLY A 366 -20.41 -10.30 -46.91
C GLY A 366 -20.95 -11.00 -48.15
N ASP A 367 -21.28 -12.29 -48.03
CA ASP A 367 -21.76 -13.12 -49.14
C ASP A 367 -23.27 -13.44 -49.06
N ALA A 368 -23.94 -13.00 -47.99
CA ALA A 368 -25.36 -13.21 -47.74
C ALA A 368 -26.11 -11.86 -47.64
N PRO A 369 -27.04 -11.55 -48.57
CA PRO A 369 -27.85 -10.35 -48.50
C PRO A 369 -28.63 -10.21 -47.19
N GLY A 370 -28.62 -9.02 -46.60
CA GLY A 370 -29.29 -8.72 -45.34
C GLY A 370 -28.69 -9.43 -44.12
N SER A 371 -27.48 -9.98 -44.22
CA SER A 371 -26.77 -10.57 -43.07
C SER A 371 -26.10 -9.53 -42.18
N TYR A 372 -25.85 -8.34 -42.73
CA TYR A 372 -25.19 -7.22 -42.06
C TYR A 372 -23.82 -7.62 -41.48
N SER A 373 -22.99 -8.31 -42.28
CA SER A 373 -21.62 -8.66 -41.89
C SER A 373 -20.82 -7.40 -41.52
N GLY A 374 -19.95 -7.51 -40.53
CA GLY A 374 -19.24 -6.37 -39.96
C GLY A 374 -20.16 -5.48 -39.11
N SER A 375 -21.35 -5.95 -38.72
CA SER A 375 -22.14 -5.27 -37.68
C SER A 375 -21.33 -5.06 -36.40
N LEU A 376 -20.44 -6.03 -36.12
CA LEU A 376 -19.41 -5.97 -35.10
C LEU A 376 -18.12 -6.59 -35.62
N VAL A 377 -16.99 -6.00 -35.23
CA VAL A 377 -15.65 -6.52 -35.47
C VAL A 377 -14.88 -6.56 -34.15
N SER A 378 -13.94 -7.49 -34.02
CA SER A 378 -13.16 -7.63 -32.79
C SER A 378 -11.79 -8.23 -33.07
N LEU A 379 -10.79 -7.79 -32.30
CA LEU A 379 -9.50 -8.45 -32.18
C LEU A 379 -9.66 -9.59 -31.17
N LEU A 380 -9.34 -10.81 -31.60
CA LEU A 380 -9.58 -12.02 -30.80
C LEU A 380 -8.35 -12.50 -30.04
N GLY A 381 -7.17 -11.98 -30.37
CA GLY A 381 -5.91 -12.59 -29.99
C GLY A 381 -5.48 -13.70 -30.95
N ASP A 382 -4.40 -14.41 -30.65
CA ASP A 382 -3.87 -15.54 -31.44
C ASP A 382 -4.68 -16.82 -31.15
N VAL A 383 -5.82 -17.00 -31.84
CA VAL A 383 -6.75 -18.12 -31.60
C VAL A 383 -6.39 -19.35 -32.44
N ASP A 384 -5.54 -19.21 -33.45
CA ASP A 384 -5.10 -20.30 -34.35
C ASP A 384 -3.64 -20.76 -34.14
N GLY A 385 -2.85 -20.02 -33.35
CA GLY A 385 -1.51 -20.37 -32.91
C GLY A 385 -0.41 -20.01 -33.90
N ASP A 386 -0.67 -19.06 -34.81
CA ASP A 386 0.32 -18.57 -35.77
C ASP A 386 1.20 -17.42 -35.21
N GLY A 387 0.88 -16.94 -34.01
CA GLY A 387 1.60 -15.89 -33.29
C GLY A 387 1.18 -14.48 -33.69
N ILE A 388 0.11 -14.31 -34.46
CA ILE A 388 -0.43 -13.03 -34.90
C ILE A 388 -1.90 -12.96 -34.49
N THR A 389 -2.36 -11.77 -34.10
CA THR A 389 -3.76 -11.58 -33.66
C THR A 389 -4.75 -11.90 -34.78
N ASP A 390 -5.76 -12.70 -34.45
CA ASP A 390 -6.89 -13.02 -35.32
C ASP A 390 -8.05 -12.04 -35.15
N VAL A 391 -8.95 -12.04 -36.13
CA VAL A 391 -10.08 -11.11 -36.23
C VAL A 391 -11.40 -11.85 -36.28
N GLY A 392 -12.36 -11.37 -35.50
CA GLY A 392 -13.76 -11.80 -35.52
C GLY A 392 -14.65 -10.82 -36.27
N ILE A 393 -15.50 -11.32 -37.17
CA ILE A 393 -16.46 -10.53 -37.94
C ILE A 393 -17.87 -11.08 -37.73
N GLY A 394 -18.77 -10.26 -37.19
CA GLY A 394 -20.15 -10.64 -36.88
C GLY A 394 -21.14 -10.33 -38.00
N ALA A 395 -22.01 -11.30 -38.30
CA ALA A 395 -23.15 -11.18 -39.22
C ALA A 395 -24.44 -11.63 -38.49
N PRO A 396 -24.98 -10.82 -37.56
CA PRO A 396 -26.02 -11.24 -36.62
C PRO A 396 -27.37 -11.57 -37.28
N LEU A 397 -27.63 -11.07 -38.49
CA LEU A 397 -28.88 -11.34 -39.21
C LEU A 397 -28.74 -12.45 -40.26
N PHE A 398 -27.58 -13.11 -40.32
CA PHE A 398 -27.36 -14.24 -41.20
C PHE A 398 -28.40 -15.35 -40.99
N SER A 399 -28.90 -15.88 -42.11
CA SER A 399 -29.85 -16.99 -42.14
C SER A 399 -29.21 -18.17 -42.87
N SER A 400 -29.15 -19.32 -42.20
CA SER A 400 -28.68 -20.56 -42.82
C SER A 400 -29.76 -21.17 -43.72
N ALA A 401 -29.41 -22.23 -44.46
CA ALA A 401 -30.39 -22.98 -45.24
C ALA A 401 -31.48 -23.65 -44.37
N GLU A 402 -31.21 -23.89 -43.09
CA GLU A 402 -32.11 -24.61 -42.18
C GLU A 402 -32.91 -23.68 -41.26
N PHE A 403 -32.33 -22.56 -40.86
CA PHE A 403 -32.88 -21.67 -39.83
C PHE A 403 -32.64 -20.19 -40.18
N ALA A 404 -33.69 -19.38 -40.04
CA ALA A 404 -33.62 -17.93 -40.19
C ALA A 404 -33.01 -17.28 -38.94
N GLY A 405 -32.29 -16.17 -39.13
CA GLY A 405 -31.79 -15.32 -38.04
C GLY A 405 -30.80 -16.01 -37.09
N VAL A 406 -30.14 -17.08 -37.52
CA VAL A 406 -29.15 -17.79 -36.67
C VAL A 406 -27.98 -16.89 -36.30
N GLY A 407 -27.64 -15.93 -37.15
CA GLY A 407 -26.41 -15.17 -37.04
C GLY A 407 -25.16 -16.02 -37.31
N SER A 408 -24.04 -15.34 -37.57
CA SER A 408 -22.77 -15.99 -37.86
C SER A 408 -21.58 -15.13 -37.41
N VAL A 409 -20.45 -15.78 -37.13
CA VAL A 409 -19.16 -15.14 -36.88
C VAL A 409 -18.13 -15.76 -37.82
N ALA A 410 -17.41 -14.95 -38.60
CA ALA A 410 -16.22 -15.38 -39.31
C ALA A 410 -14.99 -15.09 -38.45
N ILE A 411 -14.07 -16.06 -38.39
CA ILE A 411 -12.74 -15.93 -37.80
C ILE A 411 -11.73 -15.88 -38.94
N VAL A 412 -10.88 -14.88 -38.89
CA VAL A 412 -9.97 -14.51 -39.96
C VAL A 412 -8.60 -14.33 -39.36
N SER A 413 -7.64 -15.14 -39.80
CA SER A 413 -6.23 -14.89 -39.43
C SER A 413 -5.77 -13.63 -40.11
N SER A 414 -5.19 -12.73 -39.32
CA SER A 414 -4.72 -11.47 -39.86
C SER A 414 -3.46 -11.62 -40.70
N THR A 415 -2.91 -12.84 -40.86
CA THR A 415 -1.92 -13.17 -41.91
C THR A 415 -2.52 -13.27 -43.32
N GLU A 416 -3.85 -13.37 -43.43
CA GLU A 416 -4.53 -13.37 -44.72
C GLU A 416 -4.38 -12.00 -45.40
N ARG A 417 -4.32 -11.99 -46.73
CA ARG A 417 -4.13 -10.78 -47.53
C ARG A 417 -5.01 -10.79 -48.76
N GLY A 418 -5.42 -9.61 -49.22
CA GLY A 418 -6.22 -9.43 -50.43
C GLY A 418 -7.72 -9.40 -50.13
N ALA A 419 -8.54 -10.02 -50.98
CA ALA A 419 -10.00 -9.98 -50.86
C ALA A 419 -10.56 -11.38 -50.62
N LEU A 420 -11.38 -11.51 -49.58
CA LEU A 420 -12.09 -12.72 -49.19
C LEU A 420 -13.60 -12.48 -49.19
N THR A 421 -14.35 -13.58 -49.20
CA THR A 421 -15.78 -13.55 -48.87
C THR A 421 -16.01 -14.21 -47.53
N PHE A 422 -17.03 -13.78 -46.80
CA PHE A 422 -17.32 -14.22 -45.43
C PHE A 422 -17.38 -15.74 -45.28
N GLY A 423 -18.00 -16.45 -46.23
CA GLY A 423 -18.08 -17.92 -46.23
C GLY A 423 -16.78 -18.65 -46.57
N ASP A 424 -15.78 -17.95 -47.12
CA ASP A 424 -14.46 -18.51 -47.47
C ASP A 424 -13.43 -18.37 -46.34
N CYS A 425 -13.76 -17.66 -45.25
CA CYS A 425 -12.87 -17.45 -44.10
C CYS A 425 -12.49 -18.77 -43.41
N ALA A 426 -11.34 -18.77 -42.74
CA ALA A 426 -10.71 -19.94 -42.12
C ALA A 426 -11.66 -20.73 -41.20
N ALA A 427 -12.49 -20.02 -40.42
CA ALA A 427 -13.60 -20.62 -39.69
C ALA A 427 -14.84 -19.72 -39.71
N VAL A 428 -16.02 -20.35 -39.81
CA VAL A 428 -17.32 -19.67 -39.73
C VAL A 428 -18.20 -20.39 -38.72
N LEU A 429 -18.58 -19.67 -37.67
CA LEU A 429 -19.43 -20.15 -36.58
C LEU A 429 -20.86 -19.69 -36.83
N THR A 430 -21.81 -20.61 -36.90
CA THR A 430 -23.24 -20.27 -37.01
C THR A 430 -23.96 -20.44 -35.69
N GLY A 431 -24.94 -19.58 -35.41
CA GLY A 431 -25.76 -19.72 -34.21
C GLY A 431 -26.48 -21.07 -34.14
N PRO A 432 -26.71 -21.61 -32.92
CA PRO A 432 -27.14 -22.99 -32.73
C PRO A 432 -28.65 -23.23 -32.91
N TYR A 433 -29.44 -22.16 -33.05
CA TYR A 433 -30.90 -22.23 -33.22
C TYR A 433 -31.42 -21.00 -33.98
N ALA A 434 -32.66 -21.10 -34.49
CA ALA A 434 -33.32 -20.01 -35.20
C ALA A 434 -33.44 -18.75 -34.32
N ASP A 435 -33.23 -17.59 -34.93
CA ASP A 435 -33.22 -16.29 -34.27
C ASP A 435 -32.14 -16.14 -33.16
N ALA A 436 -31.12 -17.00 -33.11
CA ALA A 436 -30.06 -16.86 -32.12
C ALA A 436 -29.30 -15.54 -32.24
N GLY A 437 -29.10 -15.04 -33.47
CA GLY A 437 -28.37 -13.81 -33.73
C GLY A 437 -26.90 -13.84 -33.28
N ALA A 438 -26.20 -14.96 -33.50
CA ALA A 438 -24.78 -15.07 -33.19
C ALA A 438 -23.93 -14.01 -33.92
N GLY A 439 -22.90 -13.50 -33.25
CA GLY A 439 -22.09 -12.39 -33.77
C GLY A 439 -22.68 -11.01 -33.49
N SER A 440 -23.65 -10.93 -32.58
CA SER A 440 -24.16 -9.67 -32.03
C SER A 440 -23.30 -9.09 -30.91
N ARG A 441 -22.28 -9.84 -30.47
CA ARG A 441 -21.13 -9.44 -29.63
C ARG A 441 -19.99 -10.41 -29.89
N ILE A 442 -18.78 -9.89 -29.95
CA ILE A 442 -17.55 -10.67 -30.15
C ILE A 442 -16.43 -9.94 -29.40
N PHE A 443 -15.68 -10.65 -28.56
CA PHE A 443 -14.52 -10.10 -27.84
C PHE A 443 -13.47 -11.18 -27.64
N GLY A 444 -12.19 -10.86 -27.87
CA GLY A 444 -11.08 -11.66 -27.36
C GLY A 444 -11.00 -11.56 -25.83
N MET A 445 -10.60 -12.65 -25.18
CA MET A 445 -10.54 -12.78 -23.72
C MET A 445 -9.15 -13.21 -23.22
N GLY A 446 -8.16 -13.33 -24.11
CA GLY A 446 -6.89 -13.95 -23.78
C GLY A 446 -7.00 -15.46 -23.59
N ASP A 447 -5.91 -16.10 -23.18
CA ASP A 447 -5.82 -17.54 -22.91
C ASP A 447 -6.46 -17.91 -21.56
N LEU A 448 -7.77 -18.18 -21.54
CA LEU A 448 -8.53 -18.45 -20.32
C LEU A 448 -8.35 -19.89 -19.82
N ASP A 449 -8.02 -20.84 -20.69
CA ASP A 449 -7.81 -22.25 -20.31
C ASP A 449 -6.33 -22.67 -20.17
N ALA A 450 -5.42 -21.71 -20.34
CA ALA A 450 -3.98 -21.84 -20.20
C ALA A 450 -3.35 -22.86 -21.17
N ASP A 451 -3.90 -22.96 -22.38
CA ASP A 451 -3.38 -23.83 -23.44
C ASP A 451 -2.36 -23.14 -24.37
N GLY A 452 -2.17 -21.84 -24.19
CA GLY A 452 -1.24 -20.98 -24.92
C GLY A 452 -1.85 -20.32 -26.16
N LEU A 453 -3.16 -20.43 -26.38
CA LEU A 453 -3.91 -19.77 -27.44
C LEU A 453 -4.96 -18.85 -26.84
N ASP A 454 -5.27 -17.77 -27.53
CA ASP A 454 -6.30 -16.86 -27.05
C ASP A 454 -7.70 -17.43 -27.26
N ASP A 455 -8.57 -17.14 -26.30
CA ASP A 455 -9.97 -17.51 -26.28
C ASP A 455 -10.85 -16.30 -26.57
N PHE A 456 -12.11 -16.53 -26.94
CA PHE A 456 -13.02 -15.44 -27.25
C PHE A 456 -14.47 -15.74 -26.91
N VAL A 457 -15.27 -14.70 -26.78
CA VAL A 457 -16.71 -14.79 -26.53
C VAL A 457 -17.51 -14.46 -27.79
N VAL A 458 -18.54 -15.26 -28.05
CA VAL A 458 -19.59 -14.96 -29.03
C VAL A 458 -20.93 -14.79 -28.33
N GLY A 459 -21.48 -13.57 -28.41
CA GLY A 459 -22.81 -13.26 -27.90
C GLY A 459 -23.92 -13.58 -28.90
N LEU A 460 -25.12 -13.79 -28.34
CA LEU A 460 -26.35 -14.09 -29.07
C LEU A 460 -27.37 -12.97 -28.84
N ALA A 461 -27.95 -12.42 -29.91
CA ALA A 461 -28.88 -11.30 -29.81
C ALA A 461 -30.20 -11.67 -29.11
N TYR A 462 -30.65 -12.93 -29.24
CA TYR A 462 -31.92 -13.38 -28.67
C TYR A 462 -31.79 -14.78 -28.06
N GLY A 463 -31.68 -14.85 -26.73
CA GLY A 463 -31.67 -16.10 -25.98
C GLY A 463 -30.53 -16.18 -24.96
N ASP A 464 -30.11 -17.40 -24.66
CA ASP A 464 -29.25 -17.69 -23.52
C ASP A 464 -27.75 -17.36 -23.78
N ILE A 465 -27.40 -16.13 -23.42
CA ILE A 465 -26.18 -15.65 -22.74
C ILE A 465 -24.91 -15.39 -23.56
N ALA A 466 -24.01 -16.35 -23.76
CA ALA A 466 -22.73 -16.14 -24.44
C ALA A 466 -22.06 -17.49 -24.60
N TYR A 467 -21.28 -17.66 -25.66
CA TYR A 467 -20.39 -18.81 -25.81
C TYR A 467 -18.97 -18.35 -25.63
N VAL A 468 -18.31 -18.84 -24.59
CA VAL A 468 -16.85 -18.85 -24.56
C VAL A 468 -16.38 -19.92 -25.53
N VAL A 469 -15.45 -19.55 -26.39
CA VAL A 469 -14.84 -20.37 -27.41
C VAL A 469 -13.36 -20.47 -27.10
N ALA A 470 -12.94 -21.68 -26.74
CA ALA A 470 -11.52 -21.96 -26.60
C ALA A 470 -10.80 -21.90 -27.96
N GLY A 471 -9.55 -21.43 -27.98
CA GLY A 471 -8.66 -21.40 -29.13
C GLY A 471 -8.33 -22.79 -29.72
N GLY A 472 -7.42 -22.84 -30.70
CA GLY A 472 -6.97 -24.09 -31.31
C GLY A 472 -7.75 -24.51 -32.56
N LEU A 473 -8.18 -23.53 -33.35
CA LEU A 473 -9.01 -23.73 -34.55
C LEU A 473 -8.22 -24.44 -35.68
N SER A 474 -8.24 -25.78 -35.71
CA SER A 474 -7.75 -26.52 -36.87
C SER A 474 -8.69 -26.42 -38.08
N SER A 475 -8.13 -26.35 -39.30
CA SER A 475 -8.85 -26.26 -40.57
C SER A 475 -9.85 -27.44 -40.74
N GLY A 476 -11.13 -27.21 -40.44
CA GLY A 476 -12.14 -28.26 -40.37
C GLY A 476 -13.40 -27.92 -39.57
N GLY A 477 -13.38 -26.80 -38.84
CA GLY A 477 -14.52 -26.26 -38.12
C GLY A 477 -14.61 -26.71 -36.65
N VAL A 478 -15.37 -25.89 -35.93
CA VAL A 478 -15.98 -25.83 -34.57
C VAL A 478 -16.20 -27.13 -33.76
N ALA A 479 -15.67 -28.29 -34.16
CA ALA A 479 -16.09 -29.59 -33.65
C ALA A 479 -15.73 -29.88 -32.18
N ASP A 480 -14.81 -29.14 -31.55
CA ASP A 480 -14.36 -29.38 -30.18
C ASP A 480 -14.41 -28.15 -29.24
N ILE A 481 -15.21 -27.13 -29.58
CA ILE A 481 -15.37 -25.96 -28.70
C ILE A 481 -15.96 -26.38 -27.36
N ALA A 482 -15.21 -26.13 -26.27
CA ALA A 482 -15.74 -26.14 -24.92
C ALA A 482 -16.70 -24.95 -24.76
N ARG A 483 -17.95 -25.12 -25.17
CA ARG A 483 -18.98 -24.10 -25.00
C ARG A 483 -19.34 -24.00 -23.52
N VAL A 484 -18.73 -23.05 -22.82
CA VAL A 484 -19.24 -22.63 -21.52
C VAL A 484 -20.41 -21.70 -21.80
N ARG A 485 -21.60 -22.21 -21.53
CA ARG A 485 -22.80 -21.39 -21.45
C ARG A 485 -22.73 -20.66 -20.11
N VAL A 486 -22.35 -19.40 -20.14
CA VAL A 486 -22.61 -18.53 -18.98
C VAL A 486 -24.13 -18.38 -18.89
N THR A 487 -24.73 -18.26 -17.72
CA THR A 487 -26.15 -17.89 -17.63
C THR A 487 -26.33 -16.82 -16.59
N GLY A 488 -27.12 -15.79 -16.90
CA GLY A 488 -27.69 -14.96 -15.84
C GLY A 488 -28.50 -15.80 -14.86
N ASP A 489 -28.95 -15.21 -13.75
CA ASP A 489 -29.62 -15.93 -12.65
C ASP A 489 -30.97 -16.61 -13.00
N GLY A 490 -31.39 -16.50 -14.27
CA GLY A 490 -32.63 -17.05 -14.81
C GLY A 490 -33.88 -16.24 -14.43
N SER A 491 -33.71 -15.14 -13.69
CA SER A 491 -34.76 -14.23 -13.25
C SER A 491 -34.78 -12.92 -14.05
N ALA A 492 -33.64 -12.51 -14.61
CA ALA A 492 -33.47 -11.29 -15.41
C ALA A 492 -33.13 -11.58 -16.89
N THR A 493 -33.45 -10.62 -17.77
CA THR A 493 -33.06 -10.63 -19.19
C THR A 493 -31.63 -10.13 -19.36
N VAL A 494 -30.74 -10.95 -19.91
CA VAL A 494 -29.39 -10.51 -20.29
C VAL A 494 -29.51 -9.52 -21.46
N VAL A 495 -28.86 -8.37 -21.32
CA VAL A 495 -28.89 -7.26 -22.28
C VAL A 495 -27.58 -7.20 -23.05
N ASP A 496 -26.45 -7.46 -22.40
CA ASP A 496 -25.14 -7.40 -23.03
C ASP A 496 -24.04 -8.13 -22.22
N SER A 497 -22.88 -8.34 -22.82
CA SER A 497 -21.68 -8.90 -22.19
C SER A 497 -20.42 -8.13 -22.60
N TRP A 498 -19.47 -7.96 -21.68
CA TRP A 498 -18.25 -7.16 -21.89
C TRP A 498 -17.04 -7.75 -21.16
N PRO A 499 -15.81 -7.59 -21.70
CA PRO A 499 -14.59 -7.86 -20.93
C PRO A 499 -14.56 -7.00 -19.67
N ALA A 500 -14.16 -7.61 -18.55
CA ALA A 500 -14.02 -6.92 -17.26
C ALA A 500 -12.56 -6.70 -16.85
N GLY A 501 -11.58 -7.16 -17.63
CA GLY A 501 -10.17 -7.17 -17.20
C GLY A 501 -9.89 -8.29 -16.18
N ASP A 502 -8.65 -8.41 -15.71
CA ASP A 502 -8.26 -9.31 -14.62
C ASP A 502 -8.58 -8.67 -13.25
N ILE A 503 -9.86 -8.64 -12.89
CA ILE A 503 -10.32 -7.94 -11.67
C ILE A 503 -9.96 -8.69 -10.39
N ASP A 504 -9.65 -9.99 -10.48
CA ASP A 504 -9.26 -10.82 -9.34
C ASP A 504 -7.76 -11.14 -9.24
N GLY A 505 -6.96 -10.61 -10.18
CA GLY A 505 -5.50 -10.68 -10.19
C GLY A 505 -4.98 -12.11 -10.37
N ASP A 506 -5.75 -12.99 -11.02
CA ASP A 506 -5.36 -14.38 -11.29
C ASP A 506 -4.58 -14.55 -12.60
N GLY A 507 -4.46 -13.47 -13.38
CA GLY A 507 -3.77 -13.39 -14.65
C GLY A 507 -4.64 -13.69 -15.86
N ALA A 508 -5.94 -13.95 -15.68
CA ALA A 508 -6.90 -14.17 -16.75
C ALA A 508 -7.97 -13.07 -16.80
N SER A 509 -8.42 -12.70 -18.00
CA SER A 509 -9.50 -11.71 -18.12
C SER A 509 -10.85 -12.28 -17.68
N ASP A 510 -11.62 -11.46 -16.99
CA ASP A 510 -12.94 -11.77 -16.49
C ASP A 510 -14.06 -11.23 -17.39
N LEU A 511 -15.30 -11.68 -17.13
CA LEU A 511 -16.47 -11.31 -17.92
C LEU A 511 -17.52 -10.58 -17.09
N ALA A 512 -17.97 -9.43 -17.59
CA ALA A 512 -19.13 -8.72 -17.09
C ALA A 512 -20.38 -9.02 -17.95
N ILE A 513 -21.52 -9.27 -17.30
CA ILE A 513 -22.83 -9.45 -17.95
C ILE A 513 -23.81 -8.43 -17.41
N ILE A 514 -24.47 -7.72 -18.33
CA ILE A 514 -25.52 -6.75 -18.01
C ILE A 514 -26.88 -7.46 -18.02
N GLU A 515 -27.61 -7.35 -16.92
CA GLU A 515 -28.95 -7.92 -16.72
C GLU A 515 -30.00 -6.81 -16.47
N ASP A 516 -31.15 -6.93 -17.14
CA ASP A 516 -32.29 -6.00 -17.07
C ASP A 516 -31.93 -4.52 -17.25
N SER A 517 -30.77 -4.24 -17.86
CA SER A 517 -30.11 -2.93 -17.95
C SER A 517 -29.82 -2.28 -16.59
N ARG A 518 -29.84 -3.02 -15.48
CA ARG A 518 -29.74 -2.47 -14.11
C ARG A 518 -28.74 -3.20 -13.23
N GLN A 519 -28.33 -4.40 -13.59
CA GLN A 519 -27.35 -5.16 -12.82
C GLN A 519 -26.20 -5.55 -13.73
N VAL A 520 -24.98 -5.46 -13.20
CA VAL A 520 -23.78 -6.00 -13.81
C VAL A 520 -23.32 -7.17 -12.94
N ARG A 521 -23.22 -8.37 -13.51
CA ARG A 521 -22.62 -9.53 -12.83
C ARG A 521 -21.24 -9.80 -13.36
N LEU A 522 -20.31 -10.07 -12.44
CA LEU A 522 -18.94 -10.42 -12.79
C LEU A 522 -18.74 -11.93 -12.63
N TYR A 523 -18.08 -12.52 -13.61
CA TYR A 523 -17.72 -13.92 -13.65
C TYR A 523 -16.20 -14.00 -13.74
N THR A 524 -15.58 -14.54 -12.69
CA THR A 524 -14.14 -14.79 -12.68
C THR A 524 -13.82 -16.28 -12.80
N GLY A 525 -12.62 -16.61 -13.29
CA GLY A 525 -12.15 -17.99 -13.41
C GLY A 525 -12.99 -18.87 -14.36
N ILE A 526 -13.49 -18.30 -15.45
CA ILE A 526 -14.49 -18.92 -16.36
C ILE A 526 -14.01 -20.26 -16.97
N LEU A 527 -12.69 -20.51 -16.99
CA LEU A 527 -12.08 -21.74 -17.52
C LEU A 527 -10.97 -22.36 -16.65
N SER A 528 -10.79 -21.92 -15.39
CA SER A 528 -9.70 -22.40 -14.52
C SER A 528 -9.86 -23.88 -14.09
N SER A 529 -9.32 -24.77 -14.91
CA SER A 529 -9.03 -26.19 -14.67
C SER A 529 -10.18 -27.08 -14.11
N SER A 530 -10.67 -27.97 -14.98
CA SER A 530 -11.44 -29.21 -14.71
C SER A 530 -12.97 -29.19 -14.71
N SER A 531 -13.64 -28.04 -14.76
CA SER A 531 -15.10 -27.99 -14.99
C SER A 531 -15.45 -27.35 -16.33
N LYS A 532 -15.51 -28.18 -17.37
CA LYS A 532 -16.40 -27.93 -18.51
C LYS A 532 -17.83 -27.84 -17.97
N GLY A 533 -18.28 -26.65 -17.56
CA GLY A 533 -19.67 -26.41 -17.16
C GLY A 533 -19.83 -25.41 -16.02
N VAL A 534 -20.37 -24.24 -16.40
CA VAL A 534 -20.93 -23.16 -15.58
C VAL A 534 -19.90 -22.37 -14.78
N ALA A 535 -19.62 -21.14 -15.26
CA ALA A 535 -19.00 -20.10 -14.45
C ALA A 535 -20.00 -19.66 -13.37
N ASP A 536 -19.57 -19.66 -12.10
CA ASP A 536 -20.32 -19.06 -11.00
C ASP A 536 -19.97 -17.57 -10.94
N TRP A 537 -20.96 -16.69 -10.78
CA TRP A 537 -20.67 -15.27 -10.56
C TRP A 537 -19.96 -15.07 -9.21
N THR A 538 -19.10 -14.07 -9.14
CA THR A 538 -18.37 -13.70 -7.92
C THR A 538 -19.03 -12.53 -7.22
N SER A 539 -19.47 -11.51 -7.96
CA SER A 539 -20.06 -10.28 -7.42
C SER A 539 -21.13 -9.70 -8.36
N SER A 540 -21.89 -8.71 -7.87
CA SER A 540 -22.81 -7.94 -8.70
C SER A 540 -22.85 -6.46 -8.33
N VAL A 541 -22.96 -5.59 -9.33
CA VAL A 541 -23.13 -4.15 -9.18
C VAL A 541 -24.53 -3.74 -9.62
N ASP A 542 -25.28 -3.10 -8.73
CA ASP A 542 -26.54 -2.43 -9.03
C ASP A 542 -26.26 -1.07 -9.70
N ALA A 543 -26.41 -1.05 -11.02
CA ALA A 543 -26.37 0.17 -11.80
C ALA A 543 -27.65 0.97 -11.57
N VAL A 544 -27.49 2.25 -11.22
CA VAL A 544 -28.61 3.17 -11.02
C VAL A 544 -29.15 3.57 -12.40
N GLN A 545 -30.04 2.73 -12.94
CA GLN A 545 -30.82 2.88 -14.19
C GLN A 545 -30.05 2.91 -15.52
N TYR A 546 -30.15 1.81 -16.29
CA TYR A 546 -29.75 1.66 -17.69
C TYR A 546 -28.24 1.76 -17.94
N THR A 547 -27.58 0.60 -18.03
CA THR A 547 -26.22 0.44 -18.54
C THR A 547 -26.21 -0.40 -19.84
N TYR A 548 -25.34 -0.04 -20.79
CA TYR A 548 -25.23 -0.65 -22.12
C TYR A 548 -23.78 -1.00 -22.53
N GLN A 549 -22.81 -0.66 -21.68
CA GLN A 549 -21.41 -1.03 -21.79
C GLN A 549 -20.85 -1.16 -20.39
N VAL A 550 -19.96 -2.11 -20.19
CA VAL A 550 -19.04 -2.20 -19.06
C VAL A 550 -17.66 -2.41 -19.66
N GLY A 551 -16.60 -2.12 -18.92
CA GLY A 551 -15.24 -2.33 -19.39
C GLY A 551 -14.25 -2.09 -18.26
N SER A 552 -13.02 -2.51 -18.48
CA SER A 552 -11.91 -2.20 -17.59
C SER A 552 -11.05 -1.07 -18.16
N PRO A 553 -10.62 -0.10 -17.34
CA PRO A 553 -9.58 0.83 -17.70
C PRO A 553 -8.16 0.24 -17.63
N GLY A 554 -7.98 -0.97 -17.08
CA GLY A 554 -6.68 -1.52 -16.68
C GLY A 554 -6.51 -1.48 -15.16
N ASP A 555 -5.27 -1.58 -14.69
CA ASP A 555 -4.81 -1.43 -13.29
C ASP A 555 -4.31 0.01 -13.09
N LEU A 556 -5.21 0.90 -12.68
CA LEU A 556 -5.00 2.33 -12.51
C LEU A 556 -4.26 2.64 -11.21
N ASP A 557 -4.49 1.87 -10.14
CA ASP A 557 -3.84 2.08 -8.85
C ASP A 557 -2.52 1.30 -8.66
N GLY A 558 -2.20 0.41 -9.60
CA GLY A 558 -0.97 -0.37 -9.61
C GLY A 558 -0.94 -1.51 -8.60
N ASP A 559 -2.10 -1.94 -8.08
CA ASP A 559 -2.22 -3.04 -7.13
C ASP A 559 -2.08 -4.44 -7.78
N GLY A 560 -2.04 -4.47 -9.13
CA GLY A 560 -1.95 -5.67 -9.94
C GLY A 560 -3.30 -6.32 -10.26
N ARG A 561 -4.41 -5.60 -10.09
CA ARG A 561 -5.76 -6.01 -10.47
C ARG A 561 -6.38 -4.93 -11.35
N ASP A 562 -7.12 -5.36 -12.35
CA ASP A 562 -7.83 -4.43 -13.20
C ASP A 562 -9.04 -3.82 -12.46
N GLU A 563 -9.35 -2.55 -12.72
CA GLU A 563 -10.58 -1.93 -12.26
C GLU A 563 -11.76 -2.15 -13.21
N LEU A 564 -12.95 -1.78 -12.74
CA LEU A 564 -14.17 -1.87 -13.51
C LEU A 564 -14.84 -0.50 -13.63
N LEU A 565 -15.10 -0.08 -14.87
CA LEU A 565 -15.89 1.10 -15.18
C LEU A 565 -17.32 0.71 -15.57
N VAL A 566 -18.29 1.22 -14.80
CA VAL A 566 -19.72 0.98 -15.00
C VAL A 566 -20.45 2.30 -15.30
N PRO A 567 -20.74 2.60 -16.58
CA PRO A 567 -21.55 3.76 -16.95
C PRO A 567 -23.05 3.53 -16.68
N SER A 568 -23.71 4.58 -16.22
CA SER A 568 -25.17 4.76 -16.20
C SER A 568 -25.55 5.95 -17.08
N ILE A 569 -26.56 5.76 -17.93
CA ILE A 569 -27.05 6.86 -18.78
C ILE A 569 -27.89 7.90 -18.01
N TYR A 570 -28.21 7.67 -16.72
CA TYR A 570 -29.01 8.62 -15.94
C TYR A 570 -28.96 8.41 -14.42
N LEU A 571 -28.38 9.37 -13.68
CA LEU A 571 -28.59 9.51 -12.24
C LEU A 571 -29.66 10.58 -11.93
N PRO A 572 -30.82 10.22 -11.34
CA PRO A 572 -31.87 11.19 -11.02
C PRO A 572 -31.45 12.31 -10.08
N SER A 573 -30.45 12.07 -9.21
CA SER A 573 -29.89 13.04 -8.27
C SER A 573 -29.05 14.12 -8.96
N LEU A 574 -28.41 13.80 -10.08
CA LEU A 574 -27.48 14.68 -10.80
C LEU A 574 -28.02 15.18 -12.15
N GLY A 575 -29.06 14.54 -12.68
CA GLY A 575 -29.74 14.97 -13.92
C GLY A 575 -28.93 14.76 -15.19
N ALA A 576 -27.87 13.95 -15.14
CA ALA A 576 -26.94 13.69 -16.24
C ALA A 576 -26.42 12.23 -16.25
N PRO A 577 -25.79 11.76 -17.35
CA PRO A 577 -25.08 10.49 -17.40
C PRO A 577 -23.86 10.49 -16.49
N VAL A 578 -23.59 9.35 -15.86
CA VAL A 578 -22.54 9.18 -14.85
C VAL A 578 -21.88 7.83 -15.03
N ALA A 579 -20.57 7.71 -14.81
CA ALA A 579 -19.87 6.43 -14.72
C ALA A 579 -19.24 6.29 -13.34
N GLY A 580 -19.40 5.11 -12.73
CA GLY A 580 -18.71 4.75 -11.50
C GLY A 580 -17.54 3.84 -11.83
N LEU A 581 -16.37 4.17 -11.29
CA LEU A 581 -15.17 3.35 -11.33
C LEU A 581 -15.04 2.59 -10.00
N PHE A 582 -14.78 1.30 -10.09
CA PHE A 582 -14.69 0.38 -8.95
C PHE A 582 -13.33 -0.34 -8.96
N PHE A 583 -12.64 -0.31 -7.82
CA PHE A 583 -11.26 -0.80 -7.71
C PHE A 583 -11.17 -2.32 -7.48
N GLY A 584 -10.11 -2.92 -8.03
CA GLY A 584 -9.87 -4.38 -8.04
C GLY A 584 -9.81 -5.02 -6.63
N SER A 585 -9.31 -4.27 -5.66
CA SER A 585 -9.14 -4.70 -4.25
C SER A 585 -10.45 -5.10 -3.55
N ASP A 586 -11.60 -4.59 -4.00
CA ASP A 586 -12.90 -4.72 -3.33
C ASP A 586 -13.67 -6.01 -3.71
N TRP A 587 -13.24 -6.73 -4.76
CA TRP A 587 -14.02 -7.85 -5.33
C TRP A 587 -13.87 -9.19 -4.60
N SER A 588 -13.01 -9.26 -3.58
CA SER A 588 -12.85 -10.47 -2.75
C SER A 588 -14.11 -10.83 -1.94
N TYR A 589 -15.10 -9.93 -1.87
CA TYR A 589 -16.38 -10.13 -1.20
C TYR A 589 -17.52 -10.44 -2.19
N ARG A 590 -18.24 -11.55 -1.96
CA ARG A 590 -19.51 -11.84 -2.66
C ARG A 590 -20.61 -10.90 -2.15
N GLY A 591 -20.80 -9.74 -2.80
CA GLY A 591 -21.76 -8.71 -2.40
C GLY A 591 -22.46 -7.98 -3.56
N GLU A 592 -23.52 -7.24 -3.22
CA GLU A 592 -24.17 -6.25 -4.08
C GLU A 592 -23.53 -4.88 -3.81
N PHE A 593 -22.99 -4.22 -4.84
CA PHE A 593 -22.46 -2.85 -4.78
C PHE A 593 -23.43 -1.88 -5.44
N ASN A 594 -23.59 -0.66 -4.93
CA ASN A 594 -24.37 0.38 -5.60
C ASN A 594 -23.44 1.30 -6.41
N LEU A 595 -23.87 1.75 -7.59
CA LEU A 595 -23.16 2.79 -8.33
C LEU A 595 -22.96 4.09 -7.51
N ALA A 596 -23.86 4.37 -6.58
CA ALA A 596 -23.73 5.51 -5.67
C ALA A 596 -22.59 5.35 -4.66
N ASP A 597 -22.11 4.13 -4.46
CA ASP A 597 -21.03 3.78 -3.53
C ASP A 597 -19.69 3.61 -4.30
N ALA A 598 -19.65 3.95 -5.59
CA ALA A 598 -18.42 3.88 -6.38
C ALA A 598 -17.40 4.89 -5.83
N PRO A 599 -16.16 4.46 -5.51
CA PRO A 599 -15.11 5.33 -4.98
C PRO A 599 -14.88 6.58 -5.84
N LEU A 600 -14.98 6.41 -7.16
CA LEU A 600 -14.89 7.51 -8.11
C LEU A 600 -16.12 7.56 -9.01
N THR A 601 -16.74 8.73 -9.08
CA THR A 601 -17.95 8.97 -9.88
C THR A 601 -17.70 10.05 -10.92
N ALA A 602 -17.49 9.67 -12.18
CA ALA A 602 -17.33 10.59 -13.29
C ALA A 602 -18.69 11.08 -13.82
N VAL A 603 -18.90 12.40 -13.88
CA VAL A 603 -20.19 13.00 -14.26
C VAL A 603 -20.03 13.81 -15.55
N SER A 604 -20.69 13.37 -16.63
CA SER A 604 -20.74 14.14 -17.87
C SER A 604 -21.80 15.23 -17.77
N THR A 605 -21.41 16.51 -17.79
CA THR A 605 -22.37 17.64 -17.80
C THR A 605 -22.94 17.98 -19.18
N ARG A 606 -22.47 17.29 -20.24
CA ARG A 606 -22.85 17.58 -21.62
C ARG A 606 -24.13 16.84 -22.04
N ALA A 607 -25.10 17.61 -22.55
CA ALA A 607 -26.42 17.14 -22.93
C ALA A 607 -26.40 16.30 -24.23
N GLY A 608 -26.91 15.08 -24.17
CA GLY A 608 -26.96 14.11 -25.28
C GLY A 608 -26.95 12.68 -24.74
N ALA A 609 -26.97 11.67 -25.61
CA ALA A 609 -26.68 10.27 -25.23
C ALA A 609 -25.17 10.07 -24.95
N SER A 610 -24.60 10.92 -24.10
CA SER A 610 -23.21 10.90 -23.63
C SER A 610 -23.00 9.65 -22.77
N GLY A 611 -21.89 8.93 -22.97
CA GLY A 611 -21.56 7.71 -22.22
C GLY A 611 -22.24 6.44 -22.76
N TYR A 612 -22.84 6.49 -23.96
CA TYR A 612 -23.34 5.27 -24.63
C TYR A 612 -22.21 4.32 -25.03
N ARG A 613 -21.03 4.88 -25.35
CA ARG A 613 -19.78 4.15 -25.56
C ARG A 613 -18.62 4.89 -24.89
N PHE A 614 -17.67 4.14 -24.34
CA PHE A 614 -16.40 4.65 -23.82
C PHE A 614 -15.23 3.73 -24.20
N ILE A 615 -14.02 4.28 -24.13
CA ILE A 615 -12.74 3.57 -24.24
C ILE A 615 -11.72 4.22 -23.28
N THR A 616 -10.65 3.48 -22.97
CA THR A 616 -9.46 3.98 -22.26
C THR A 616 -8.24 3.78 -23.15
N PRO A 617 -7.88 4.77 -23.98
CA PRO A 617 -6.77 4.65 -24.92
C PRO A 617 -5.38 4.75 -24.26
N GLY A 618 -5.29 5.04 -22.97
CA GLY A 618 -4.07 5.43 -22.25
C GLY A 618 -3.97 6.94 -22.11
N ASP A 619 -2.78 7.45 -21.79
CA ASP A 619 -2.44 8.88 -21.63
C ASP A 619 -2.39 9.64 -22.97
N VAL A 620 -3.52 10.12 -23.46
CA VAL A 620 -3.65 10.83 -24.75
C VAL A 620 -3.09 12.24 -24.68
N ASP A 621 -3.25 12.95 -23.56
CA ASP A 621 -2.83 14.35 -23.43
C ASP A 621 -1.40 14.56 -22.90
N GLY A 622 -0.73 13.48 -22.49
CA GLY A 622 0.66 13.49 -22.05
C GLY A 622 0.86 14.02 -20.63
N ASP A 623 -0.20 14.09 -19.81
CA ASP A 623 -0.09 14.41 -18.40
C ASP A 623 0.41 13.21 -17.55
N GLY A 624 0.47 12.04 -18.20
CA GLY A 624 0.96 10.78 -17.67
C GLY A 624 -0.05 10.04 -16.80
N ALA A 625 -1.32 10.40 -16.83
CA ALA A 625 -2.43 9.62 -16.31
C ALA A 625 -3.24 9.05 -17.49
N ASP A 626 -3.81 7.87 -17.33
CA ASP A 626 -4.64 7.31 -18.40
C ASP A 626 -5.94 8.10 -18.58
N ASP A 627 -6.39 8.23 -19.83
CA ASP A 627 -7.60 8.97 -20.14
C ASP A 627 -8.82 8.07 -20.30
N LEU A 628 -9.97 8.58 -19.85
CA LEU A 628 -11.28 8.06 -20.22
C LEU A 628 -11.87 8.90 -21.36
N VAL A 629 -12.15 8.23 -22.48
CA VAL A 629 -12.79 8.86 -23.64
C VAL A 629 -14.26 8.46 -23.74
N LEU A 630 -15.15 9.46 -23.79
CA LEU A 630 -16.60 9.29 -23.85
C LEU A 630 -17.19 9.76 -25.19
N GLY A 631 -18.00 8.91 -25.81
CA GLY A 631 -18.77 9.25 -27.01
C GLY A 631 -20.12 9.89 -26.66
N ALA A 632 -20.44 11.00 -27.32
CA ALA A 632 -21.71 11.71 -27.21
C ALA A 632 -22.36 11.90 -28.58
N TYR A 633 -22.81 10.79 -29.19
CA TYR A 633 -23.22 10.75 -30.60
C TYR A 633 -24.45 11.60 -30.96
N SER A 634 -25.26 12.01 -29.98
CA SER A 634 -26.40 12.91 -30.21
C SER A 634 -26.13 14.34 -29.74
N ASP A 635 -24.87 14.67 -29.45
CA ASP A 635 -24.50 16.04 -29.12
C ASP A 635 -24.76 16.94 -30.34
N SER A 636 -25.24 18.15 -30.07
CA SER A 636 -25.68 19.08 -31.11
C SER A 636 -24.84 20.36 -31.21
N ALA A 637 -23.67 20.44 -30.55
CA ALA A 637 -22.82 21.62 -30.61
C ALA A 637 -22.29 21.92 -32.02
N GLY A 638 -22.07 20.88 -32.84
CA GLY A 638 -21.64 20.96 -34.23
C GLY A 638 -22.77 21.05 -35.26
N GLY A 639 -24.03 21.13 -34.82
CA GLY A 639 -25.23 20.87 -35.64
C GLY A 639 -26.05 19.72 -35.06
N ALA A 640 -27.33 19.58 -35.43
CA ALA A 640 -28.20 18.55 -34.87
C ALA A 640 -27.57 17.15 -35.01
N ASP A 641 -27.42 16.43 -33.90
CA ASP A 641 -26.79 15.09 -33.85
C ASP A 641 -25.44 14.98 -34.59
N ALA A 642 -24.65 16.07 -34.60
CA ALA A 642 -23.31 16.03 -35.17
C ALA A 642 -22.38 15.07 -34.40
N GLY A 643 -22.66 14.92 -33.10
CA GLY A 643 -21.88 14.09 -32.20
C GLY A 643 -20.65 14.82 -31.64
N ALA A 644 -20.04 14.23 -30.62
CA ALA A 644 -18.85 14.74 -29.98
C ALA A 644 -18.11 13.63 -29.22
N VAL A 645 -16.85 13.89 -28.90
CA VAL A 645 -16.03 13.08 -28.03
C VAL A 645 -15.42 13.95 -26.94
N ALA A 646 -15.35 13.40 -25.74
CA ALA A 646 -14.78 14.03 -24.56
C ALA A 646 -13.65 13.19 -24.01
N MET A 647 -12.61 13.84 -23.53
CA MET A 647 -11.53 13.22 -22.76
C MET A 647 -11.65 13.64 -21.30
N ILE A 648 -11.38 12.72 -20.40
CA ILE A 648 -11.37 12.92 -18.95
C ILE A 648 -10.13 12.22 -18.42
N PRO A 649 -9.12 12.97 -17.94
CA PRO A 649 -7.98 12.38 -17.26
C PRO A 649 -8.45 11.60 -16.03
N LEU A 650 -7.97 10.37 -15.89
CA LEU A 650 -8.24 9.54 -14.71
C LEU A 650 -7.26 9.93 -13.57
N PRO A 651 -7.68 9.79 -12.31
CA PRO A 651 -6.80 10.06 -11.18
C PRO A 651 -5.69 8.99 -11.08
N ARG A 652 -4.53 9.38 -10.53
CA ARG A 652 -3.33 8.54 -10.37
C ARG A 652 -3.15 7.92 -9.00
#